data_AF-A0A970H0T4-F1
#
_entry.id   AF-A0A970H0T4-F1
#
_cell.length_a   1.000
_cell.length_b   1.000
_cell.length_c   1.000
_cell.angle_alpha   90.00
_cell.angle_beta   90.00
_cell.angle_gamma   90.00
#
_symmetry.space_group_name_H-M   'P 1'
#
loop_
_entity.id
_entity.type
_entity.pdbx_description
1 polymer ?
#
loop_
_entity_poly.entity_id
_entity_poly.type
_entity_poly.pdbx_seq_one_letter_code
_entity_poly.pdbx_strand_id
1 'polypeptide(L)'
;MITRLYLLVAAILLLVVVPCHTQAFDIARDGRPVAVIATGANPPATSRFAARELAGYLGRMCGGTFEVIEGDAPAERPCILVGAPCDVTAFDGIRLRVKGNVLEITGQQPRGPLYAVYELLERLGCGFWANDNESVPELKDIAVADDLSYDYAPPFTLRYNIGTTATYNPCWCPKARLNGNHGTPGEMGGHYFVDMGESTLGLTDGELCRETFAVHPEWYAYSKAKRERVPQQVCMTNPQVLDKVVELARAIMGKTPDREFLACSYADVPIRCQCPACDALAEREGSSSALLLNVVNYLARAMATDYPKLTITFLAYNANSIKPPANMRIEPNVACIFANIWRNYAVPPPPTGNLARWCELTRNRVYVWDYGAMFNNYIMPTPTVDLHGPTMRVYRDLKCPGVFAQLSQDEMSDCIDLSCWLYGKMAWNPDQDEWKLIDQWCDGALGAGAPFLKKWLRMEAAHRPNIKFLSHAEYDNRVCLTPELLLQGNALFLEALDAVEGDERRTRQLEQMYGSILSVMVERYNFDIRETAQQIAATNAAEAARLRIAPLPTREDYYLQFERTCKRYKCGWLGEFEGGACARIHHGEILRVIRGKKKLVPPWTFQNPVSKTPVQDPFVTWDDKAGCYYLLCTSGDQVEIRRGKNAAGLADSDDRSVAWRPPSKNAPIAGNITAPELHRGKDGKWYIYASGSDGMTITTGTSSMDEMGLQDMGLGDDIMGAAESLKGDRSFKDMLEASENRLFVLQSKGDDVFGGFEFKGILDKTISALDPTIFRDADSTLYMCYAQQATGTRIVIRKMKDYLSFDPESKPVILLNSHSTSDIYEAPAVIARDGRLFLIYSCMGRWSNSGLMKICEYTGKEIMRAASWNARAARNFLVSGNKLSSIAEQKDRFAQCLGPGHGSFFPSPDGTELWCAYHGMRRPNTGTGPADVYLFLQRVDFAEDGSPDMGRPEIAGANPENKNAPPGTCFIIPSGEPWTPLPQ
;
A
#
# COMPACT_ATOMS: atom_id res chain seq x y z
N MET A 1 9.99 -38.40 73.08
CA MET A 1 9.43 -37.25 73.84
C MET A 1 9.30 -35.97 72.97
N ILE A 2 9.17 -36.07 71.65
CA ILE A 2 8.90 -34.92 70.74
C ILE A 2 7.92 -35.37 69.65
N THR A 3 6.86 -36.08 70.06
CA THR A 3 5.77 -36.53 69.17
C THR A 3 4.40 -36.11 69.69
N ARG A 4 4.37 -35.36 70.81
CA ARG A 4 3.16 -34.81 71.44
C ARG A 4 3.01 -33.29 71.29
N LEU A 5 3.93 -32.61 70.61
CA LEU A 5 3.89 -31.14 70.44
C LEU A 5 3.29 -30.68 69.10
N TYR A 6 3.22 -31.56 68.08
CA TYR A 6 2.65 -31.20 66.78
C TYR A 6 1.11 -31.36 66.70
N LEU A 7 0.50 -32.10 67.61
CA LEU A 7 -0.95 -32.30 67.64
C LEU A 7 -1.71 -31.20 68.40
N LEU A 8 -1.02 -30.33 69.16
CA LEU A 8 -1.66 -29.23 69.89
C LEU A 8 -1.61 -27.88 69.15
N VAL A 9 -0.69 -27.70 68.19
CA VAL A 9 -0.62 -26.45 67.39
C VAL A 9 -1.57 -26.48 66.19
N ALA A 10 -1.96 -27.67 65.72
CA ALA A 10 -2.99 -27.83 64.69
C ALA A 10 -4.43 -27.58 65.18
N ALA A 11 -4.64 -27.50 66.50
CA ALA A 11 -5.98 -27.35 67.10
C ALA A 11 -6.36 -25.91 67.47
N ILE A 12 -5.46 -24.93 67.35
CA ILE A 12 -5.72 -23.51 67.68
C ILE A 12 -5.80 -22.61 66.42
N LEU A 13 -5.53 -23.14 65.22
CA LEU A 13 -5.73 -22.45 63.94
C LEU A 13 -7.05 -22.82 63.23
N LEU A 14 -7.93 -23.54 63.93
CA LEU A 14 -9.37 -23.64 63.60
C LEU A 14 -10.12 -22.45 64.20
N LEU A 15 -9.68 -21.24 63.88
CA LEU A 15 -10.57 -20.08 63.89
C LEU A 15 -11.54 -20.31 62.73
N VAL A 16 -12.78 -20.58 63.10
CA VAL A 16 -13.95 -20.55 62.24
C VAL A 16 -13.85 -19.31 61.37
N VAL A 17 -13.37 -19.46 60.14
CA VAL A 17 -13.75 -18.56 59.05
C VAL A 17 -15.22 -18.85 58.86
N VAL A 18 -16.05 -18.12 59.62
CA VAL A 18 -17.45 -17.93 59.24
C VAL A 18 -17.34 -17.46 57.79
N PRO A 19 -17.88 -18.18 56.80
CA PRO A 19 -17.99 -17.60 55.48
C PRO A 19 -18.79 -16.33 55.70
N CYS A 20 -18.13 -15.18 55.51
CA CYS A 20 -18.84 -13.94 55.35
C CYS A 20 -19.73 -14.19 54.13
N HIS A 21 -20.98 -14.58 54.37
CA HIS A 21 -22.03 -14.46 53.39
C HIS A 21 -22.13 -12.96 53.14
N THR A 22 -21.28 -12.44 52.27
CA THR A 22 -21.58 -11.22 51.55
C THR A 22 -22.93 -11.49 50.91
N GLN A 23 -23.96 -10.84 51.43
CA GLN A 23 -25.25 -10.82 50.78
C GLN A 23 -25.00 -10.39 49.32
N ALA A 24 -25.72 -11.00 48.38
CA ALA A 24 -25.49 -10.78 46.96
C ALA A 24 -26.81 -10.33 46.34
N PHE A 25 -26.71 -9.39 45.42
CA PHE A 25 -27.83 -9.05 44.54
C PHE A 25 -27.85 -10.05 43.38
N ASP A 26 -28.80 -10.98 43.44
CA ASP A 26 -28.94 -12.02 42.42
C ASP A 26 -29.60 -11.45 41.15
N ILE A 27 -28.96 -11.68 40.01
CA ILE A 27 -29.43 -11.31 38.66
C ILE A 27 -30.05 -12.54 37.97
N ALA A 28 -29.37 -13.69 38.05
CA ALA A 28 -29.86 -14.98 37.57
C ALA A 28 -29.43 -16.11 38.51
N ARG A 29 -30.26 -17.17 38.58
CA ARG A 29 -30.00 -18.40 39.35
C ARG A 29 -30.37 -19.61 38.51
N ASP A 30 -29.54 -20.65 38.51
CA ASP A 30 -29.78 -21.90 37.76
C ASP A 30 -30.14 -21.67 36.28
N GLY A 31 -29.54 -20.67 35.64
CA GLY A 31 -29.79 -20.32 34.23
C GLY A 31 -31.11 -19.57 34.00
N ARG A 32 -31.78 -19.11 35.06
CA ARG A 32 -33.05 -18.38 34.99
C ARG A 32 -32.91 -16.96 35.54
N PRO A 33 -33.45 -15.94 34.85
CA PRO A 33 -33.48 -14.58 35.37
C PRO A 33 -34.29 -14.52 36.65
N VAL A 34 -33.71 -13.94 37.71
CA VAL A 34 -34.44 -13.61 38.94
C VAL A 34 -34.74 -12.12 39.02
N ALA A 35 -33.89 -11.28 38.41
CA ALA A 35 -34.09 -9.84 38.31
C ALA A 35 -34.85 -9.45 37.04
N VAL A 36 -35.66 -8.39 37.13
CA VAL A 36 -36.29 -7.71 35.99
C VAL A 36 -35.52 -6.45 35.63
N ILE A 37 -35.43 -6.12 34.35
CA ILE A 37 -34.77 -4.89 33.89
C ILE A 37 -35.84 -3.82 33.69
N ALA A 38 -35.70 -2.68 34.37
CA ALA A 38 -36.61 -1.54 34.26
C ALA A 38 -35.86 -0.30 33.77
N THR A 39 -36.56 0.64 33.15
CA THR A 39 -35.95 1.87 32.60
C THR A 39 -36.47 3.17 33.22
N GLY A 40 -37.41 3.08 34.17
CA GLY A 40 -38.15 4.23 34.68
C GLY A 40 -39.24 4.69 33.70
N ALA A 41 -40.00 5.71 34.09
CA ALA A 41 -41.03 6.31 33.24
C ALA A 41 -40.42 7.21 32.14
N ASN A 42 -40.87 7.06 30.89
CA ASN A 42 -40.44 7.85 29.72
C ASN A 42 -38.91 7.91 29.50
N PRO A 43 -38.22 6.75 29.41
CA PRO A 43 -36.77 6.74 29.25
C PRO A 43 -36.32 7.38 27.92
N PRO A 44 -35.13 8.00 27.87
CA PRO A 44 -34.48 8.36 26.61
C PRO A 44 -34.23 7.13 25.73
N ALA A 45 -34.04 7.34 24.42
CA ALA A 45 -33.76 6.26 23.47
C ALA A 45 -32.52 5.44 23.87
N THR A 46 -31.51 6.11 24.41
CA THR A 46 -30.27 5.50 24.91
C THR A 46 -30.48 4.58 26.09
N SER A 47 -31.34 4.93 27.03
CA SER A 47 -31.69 4.07 28.17
C SER A 47 -32.48 2.83 27.73
N ARG A 48 -33.39 2.97 26.75
CA ARG A 48 -34.08 1.81 26.15
C ARG A 48 -33.12 0.87 25.45
N PHE A 49 -32.19 1.43 24.65
CA PHE A 49 -31.16 0.65 23.98
C PHE A 49 -30.28 -0.07 24.99
N ALA A 50 -29.76 0.64 26.00
CA ALA A 50 -28.91 0.09 27.05
C ALA A 50 -29.58 -1.06 27.83
N ALA A 51 -30.88 -0.94 28.14
CA ALA A 51 -31.63 -2.00 28.81
C ALA A 51 -31.77 -3.27 27.95
N ARG A 52 -32.05 -3.11 26.64
CA ARG A 52 -32.13 -4.23 25.69
C ARG A 52 -30.76 -4.88 25.48
N GLU A 53 -29.71 -4.07 25.36
CA GLU A 53 -28.33 -4.53 25.25
C GLU A 53 -27.95 -5.38 26.47
N LEU A 54 -28.23 -4.88 27.68
CA LEU A 54 -27.99 -5.62 28.94
C LEU A 54 -28.77 -6.94 28.97
N ALA A 55 -30.06 -6.92 28.64
CA ALA A 55 -30.91 -8.11 28.60
C ALA A 55 -30.36 -9.16 27.63
N GLY A 56 -29.91 -8.74 26.45
CA GLY A 56 -29.33 -9.61 25.43
C GLY A 56 -28.06 -10.30 25.91
N TYR A 57 -27.13 -9.57 26.52
CA TYR A 57 -25.89 -10.16 27.04
C TYR A 57 -26.11 -11.07 28.25
N LEU A 58 -26.90 -10.64 29.24
CA LEU A 58 -27.22 -11.48 30.39
C LEU A 58 -27.93 -12.77 29.97
N GLY A 59 -28.82 -12.69 28.96
CA GLY A 59 -29.48 -13.87 28.42
C GLY A 59 -28.54 -14.82 27.69
N ARG A 60 -27.55 -14.30 26.97
CA ARG A 60 -26.47 -15.11 26.38
C ARG A 60 -25.58 -15.76 27.44
N MET A 61 -25.38 -15.12 28.59
CA MET A 61 -24.60 -15.69 29.70
C MET A 61 -25.31 -16.85 30.38
N CYS A 62 -26.59 -16.68 30.76
CA CYS A 62 -27.30 -17.69 31.57
C CYS A 62 -28.23 -18.62 30.78
N GLY A 63 -28.52 -18.31 29.52
CA GLY A 63 -29.46 -19.04 28.66
C GLY A 63 -30.94 -18.64 28.85
N GLY A 64 -31.24 -17.73 29.78
CA GLY A 64 -32.59 -17.27 30.07
C GLY A 64 -32.97 -15.97 29.36
N THR A 65 -34.27 -15.66 29.26
CA THR A 65 -34.76 -14.40 28.66
C THR A 65 -35.14 -13.39 29.73
N PHE A 66 -34.44 -12.26 29.77
CA PHE A 66 -34.72 -11.18 30.73
C PHE A 66 -35.92 -10.34 30.26
N GLU A 67 -36.84 -10.11 31.18
CA GLU A 67 -37.96 -9.18 31.00
C GLU A 67 -37.46 -7.73 31.08
N VAL A 68 -37.82 -6.90 30.08
CA VAL A 68 -37.51 -5.47 30.05
C VAL A 68 -38.82 -4.68 30.12
N ILE A 69 -38.97 -3.85 31.15
CA ILE A 69 -40.15 -3.01 31.39
C ILE A 69 -39.84 -1.52 31.26
N GLU A 70 -40.77 -0.78 30.68
CA GLU A 70 -40.79 0.69 30.69
C GLU A 70 -41.68 1.15 31.86
N GLY A 71 -41.04 1.52 32.97
CA GLY A 71 -41.72 1.82 34.22
C GLY A 71 -40.77 1.76 35.42
N ASP A 72 -41.31 2.07 36.61
CA ASP A 72 -40.54 2.05 37.86
C ASP A 72 -40.18 0.63 38.32
N ALA A 73 -39.19 0.53 39.20
CA ALA A 73 -38.77 -0.73 39.78
C ALA A 73 -39.94 -1.40 40.56
N PRO A 74 -40.30 -2.66 40.26
CA PRO A 74 -41.38 -3.34 40.97
C PRO A 74 -40.96 -3.65 42.41
N ALA A 75 -41.86 -3.40 43.36
CA ALA A 75 -41.55 -3.45 44.79
C ALA A 75 -41.18 -4.86 45.32
N GLU A 76 -41.66 -5.93 44.69
CA GLU A 76 -41.57 -7.30 45.21
C GLU A 76 -40.52 -8.19 44.49
N ARG A 77 -39.84 -7.69 43.46
CA ARG A 77 -38.86 -8.45 42.66
C ARG A 77 -37.51 -7.72 42.59
N PRO A 78 -36.37 -8.44 42.59
CA PRO A 78 -35.08 -7.82 42.28
C PRO A 78 -35.16 -7.08 40.95
N CYS A 79 -34.68 -5.84 40.92
CA CYS A 79 -34.78 -5.00 39.74
C CYS A 79 -33.44 -4.38 39.37
N ILE A 80 -33.10 -4.43 38.08
CA ILE A 80 -32.00 -3.65 37.51
C ILE A 80 -32.60 -2.41 36.85
N LEU A 81 -32.38 -1.24 37.44
CA LEU A 81 -32.93 0.02 36.95
C LEU A 81 -31.91 0.74 36.07
N VAL A 82 -32.18 0.82 34.76
CA VAL A 82 -31.27 1.33 33.74
C VAL A 82 -31.64 2.76 33.33
N GLY A 83 -30.75 3.71 33.61
CA GLY A 83 -30.84 5.11 33.14
C GLY A 83 -31.66 6.07 34.02
N ALA A 84 -32.41 5.57 35.00
CA ALA A 84 -33.14 6.37 35.98
C ALA A 84 -32.85 5.86 37.41
N PRO A 85 -32.89 6.69 38.46
CA PRO A 85 -32.74 8.15 38.41
C PRO A 85 -31.36 8.55 37.85
N CYS A 86 -31.25 9.74 37.25
CA CYS A 86 -29.98 10.27 36.74
C CYS A 86 -29.62 11.53 37.53
N ASP A 87 -28.77 11.38 38.55
CA ASP A 87 -28.19 12.48 39.32
C ASP A 87 -26.69 12.67 39.04
N VAL A 88 -26.12 11.87 38.13
CA VAL A 88 -24.73 11.97 37.68
C VAL A 88 -24.59 13.16 36.73
N THR A 89 -23.82 14.16 37.13
CA THR A 89 -23.64 15.42 36.37
C THR A 89 -22.33 15.49 35.60
N ALA A 90 -21.33 14.67 35.95
CA ALA A 90 -20.05 14.62 35.24
C ALA A 90 -20.24 14.07 33.81
N PHE A 91 -19.58 14.69 32.83
CA PHE A 91 -19.72 14.34 31.41
C PHE A 91 -19.37 12.88 31.13
N ASP A 92 -20.28 12.15 30.46
CA ASP A 92 -20.20 10.69 30.23
C ASP A 92 -19.99 9.87 31.53
N GLY A 93 -20.25 10.44 32.72
CA GLY A 93 -20.09 9.78 34.00
C GLY A 93 -21.09 8.64 34.20
N ILE A 94 -20.68 7.62 34.97
CA ILE A 94 -21.46 6.40 35.22
C ILE A 94 -21.58 6.10 36.71
N ARG A 95 -22.65 5.40 37.07
CA ARG A 95 -22.93 4.88 38.41
C ARG A 95 -23.50 3.46 38.33
N LEU A 96 -22.91 2.56 39.11
CA LEU A 96 -23.45 1.24 39.42
C LEU A 96 -23.63 1.16 40.93
N ARG A 97 -24.86 0.97 41.42
CA ARG A 97 -25.12 0.95 42.86
C ARG A 97 -26.24 -0.01 43.24
N VAL A 98 -26.02 -0.87 44.22
CA VAL A 98 -27.09 -1.67 44.83
C VAL A 98 -27.70 -0.91 46.00
N LYS A 99 -29.04 -0.85 46.05
CA LYS A 99 -29.84 -0.31 47.15
C LYS A 99 -30.99 -1.25 47.46
N GLY A 100 -30.81 -2.10 48.48
CA GLY A 100 -31.80 -3.11 48.83
C GLY A 100 -32.03 -4.07 47.67
N ASN A 101 -33.23 -4.06 47.09
CA ASN A 101 -33.61 -4.94 45.98
C ASN A 101 -33.49 -4.28 44.59
N VAL A 102 -32.74 -3.19 44.47
CA VAL A 102 -32.54 -2.47 43.20
C VAL A 102 -31.05 -2.29 42.90
N LEU A 103 -30.62 -2.71 41.71
CA LEU A 103 -29.33 -2.38 41.11
C LEU A 103 -29.52 -1.21 40.14
N GLU A 104 -29.08 -0.02 40.55
CA GLU A 104 -29.06 1.18 39.73
C GLU A 104 -27.89 1.12 38.75
N ILE A 105 -28.18 1.19 37.45
CA ILE A 105 -27.21 1.32 36.35
C ILE A 105 -27.54 2.60 35.60
N THR A 106 -26.88 3.69 35.95
CA THR A 106 -27.23 5.03 35.46
C THR A 106 -25.99 5.84 35.13
N GLY A 107 -26.18 6.99 34.50
CA GLY A 107 -25.09 7.87 34.10
C GLY A 107 -25.57 9.11 33.38
N GLN A 108 -24.66 10.06 33.16
CA GLN A 108 -24.96 11.32 32.50
C GLN A 108 -25.40 11.06 31.04
N GLN A 109 -26.53 11.63 30.66
CA GLN A 109 -27.11 11.45 29.32
C GLN A 109 -26.32 12.26 28.26
N PRO A 110 -26.20 11.75 27.02
CA PRO A 110 -26.93 10.62 26.46
C PRO A 110 -26.23 9.24 26.59
N ARG A 111 -24.90 9.20 26.80
CA ARG A 111 -24.12 7.94 26.70
C ARG A 111 -23.91 7.20 28.02
N GLY A 112 -23.95 7.90 29.15
CA GLY A 112 -23.64 7.35 30.47
C GLY A 112 -24.36 6.04 30.82
N PRO A 113 -25.68 5.90 30.61
CA PRO A 113 -26.38 4.63 30.88
C PRO A 113 -25.83 3.44 30.08
N LEU A 114 -25.47 3.65 28.81
CA LEU A 114 -24.89 2.60 27.97
C LEU A 114 -23.48 2.23 28.43
N TYR A 115 -22.66 3.21 28.80
CA TYR A 115 -21.33 2.96 29.39
C TYR A 115 -21.42 2.24 30.73
N ALA A 116 -22.42 2.55 31.57
CA ALA A 116 -22.67 1.86 32.82
C ALA A 116 -23.07 0.39 32.61
N VAL A 117 -23.89 0.10 31.58
CA VAL A 117 -24.21 -1.27 31.16
C VAL A 117 -22.96 -2.02 30.73
N TYR A 118 -22.14 -1.44 29.85
CA TYR A 118 -20.91 -2.10 29.42
C TYR A 118 -19.89 -2.26 30.55
N GLU A 119 -19.85 -1.35 31.53
CA GLU A 119 -19.02 -1.50 32.74
C GLU A 119 -19.45 -2.72 33.57
N LEU A 120 -20.75 -2.91 33.76
CA LEU A 120 -21.26 -4.10 34.44
C LEU A 120 -20.92 -5.38 33.65
N LEU A 121 -21.16 -5.38 32.33
CA LEU A 121 -20.88 -6.54 31.49
C LEU A 121 -19.41 -6.94 31.54
N GLU A 122 -18.49 -5.98 31.51
CA GLU A 122 -17.05 -6.25 31.64
C GLU A 122 -16.68 -6.82 33.02
N ARG A 123 -17.33 -6.34 34.10
CA ARG A 123 -17.17 -6.91 35.45
C ARG A 123 -17.70 -8.33 35.58
N LEU A 124 -18.72 -8.67 34.79
CA LEU A 124 -19.25 -10.03 34.66
C LEU A 124 -18.41 -10.92 33.74
N GLY A 125 -17.36 -10.38 33.11
CA GLY A 125 -16.41 -11.14 32.29
C GLY A 125 -16.65 -11.04 30.78
N CYS A 126 -17.55 -10.17 30.30
CA CYS A 126 -17.62 -9.85 28.88
C CYS A 126 -16.36 -9.14 28.41
N GLY A 127 -16.02 -9.37 27.14
CA GLY A 127 -14.91 -8.71 26.47
C GLY A 127 -15.28 -8.30 25.06
N PHE A 128 -14.95 -7.07 24.68
CA PHE A 128 -15.30 -6.47 23.38
C PHE A 128 -14.02 -6.11 22.62
N TRP A 129 -13.38 -7.11 22.02
CA TRP A 129 -11.98 -7.03 21.61
C TRP A 129 -11.76 -6.38 20.25
N ALA A 130 -12.64 -6.68 19.29
CA ALA A 130 -12.59 -6.16 17.92
C ALA A 130 -14.01 -6.09 17.31
N ASN A 131 -14.09 -5.86 15.99
CA ASN A 131 -15.34 -5.72 15.24
C ASN A 131 -16.30 -6.91 15.43
N ASP A 132 -15.78 -8.13 15.28
CA ASP A 132 -16.50 -9.40 15.34
C ASP A 132 -15.90 -10.37 16.37
N ASN A 133 -15.02 -9.86 17.24
CA ASN A 133 -14.37 -10.63 18.30
C ASN A 133 -14.82 -10.15 19.68
N GLU A 134 -15.78 -10.85 20.25
CA GLU A 134 -16.24 -10.63 21.63
C GLU A 134 -16.30 -11.95 22.41
N SER A 135 -16.06 -11.87 23.71
CA SER A 135 -16.21 -12.99 24.63
C SER A 135 -17.40 -12.73 25.55
N VAL A 136 -18.30 -13.71 25.67
CA VAL A 136 -19.41 -13.70 26.63
C VAL A 136 -19.31 -14.98 27.45
N PRO A 137 -19.11 -14.89 28.78
CA PRO A 137 -18.96 -16.08 29.62
C PRO A 137 -20.29 -16.80 29.80
N GLU A 138 -20.26 -18.12 29.90
CA GLU A 138 -21.42 -18.92 30.28
C GLU A 138 -21.52 -18.98 31.81
N LEU A 139 -22.55 -18.34 32.37
CA LEU A 139 -22.77 -18.20 33.82
C LEU A 139 -24.22 -18.56 34.16
N LYS A 140 -24.44 -19.69 34.84
CA LYS A 140 -25.79 -20.08 35.31
C LYS A 140 -26.28 -19.21 36.45
N ASP A 141 -25.37 -18.84 37.35
CA ASP A 141 -25.63 -17.95 38.47
C ASP A 141 -24.91 -16.63 38.21
N ILE A 142 -25.68 -15.54 38.16
CA ILE A 142 -25.15 -14.19 37.96
C ILE A 142 -25.56 -13.38 39.18
N ALA A 143 -24.60 -12.81 39.87
CA ALA A 143 -24.84 -11.95 41.02
C ALA A 143 -23.76 -10.87 41.12
N VAL A 144 -24.10 -9.77 41.79
CA VAL A 144 -23.14 -8.73 42.19
C VAL A 144 -23.16 -8.58 43.71
N ALA A 145 -22.11 -8.00 44.28
CA ALA A 145 -22.08 -7.69 45.71
C ALA A 145 -23.24 -6.76 46.07
N ASP A 146 -23.93 -7.02 47.19
CA ASP A 146 -25.08 -6.21 47.64
C ASP A 146 -24.69 -4.82 48.15
N ASP A 147 -23.40 -4.61 48.42
CA ASP A 147 -22.79 -3.33 48.77
C ASP A 147 -22.10 -2.64 47.58
N LEU A 148 -22.28 -3.15 46.35
CA LEU A 148 -21.71 -2.54 45.15
C LEU A 148 -22.08 -1.06 45.07
N SER A 149 -21.07 -0.20 45.10
CA SER A 149 -21.19 1.22 44.83
C SER A 149 -19.97 1.70 44.05
N TYR A 150 -20.18 2.06 42.80
CA TYR A 150 -19.15 2.51 41.89
C TYR A 150 -19.62 3.74 41.12
N ASP A 151 -18.83 4.80 41.18
CA ASP A 151 -19.04 6.08 40.51
C ASP A 151 -17.76 6.42 39.75
N TYR A 152 -17.86 6.72 38.47
CA TYR A 152 -16.69 7.06 37.66
C TYR A 152 -17.02 8.04 36.54
N ALA A 153 -16.08 8.93 36.21
CA ALA A 153 -16.18 9.83 35.06
C ALA A 153 -14.82 9.94 34.37
N PRO A 154 -14.76 9.90 33.03
CA PRO A 154 -13.51 9.99 32.29
C PRO A 154 -12.92 11.40 32.35
N PRO A 155 -11.59 11.56 32.33
CA PRO A 155 -10.95 12.88 32.32
C PRO A 155 -11.06 13.60 30.97
N PHE A 156 -11.26 12.85 29.88
CA PHE A 156 -11.38 13.39 28.52
C PHE A 156 -12.85 13.42 28.07
N THR A 157 -13.32 14.58 27.62
CA THR A 157 -14.65 14.77 27.00
C THR A 157 -14.71 14.17 25.59
N LEU A 158 -13.66 14.35 24.77
CA LEU A 158 -13.51 13.69 23.48
C LEU A 158 -12.56 12.50 23.62
N ARG A 159 -13.00 11.32 23.17
CA ARG A 159 -12.21 10.09 23.09
C ARG A 159 -12.45 9.47 21.72
N TYR A 160 -11.52 9.69 20.80
CA TYR A 160 -11.70 9.27 19.42
C TYR A 160 -10.41 8.68 18.84
N ASN A 161 -10.55 7.67 17.99
CA ASN A 161 -9.50 7.27 17.08
C ASN A 161 -10.11 6.86 15.73
N ILE A 162 -9.30 6.97 14.68
CA ILE A 162 -9.65 6.52 13.33
C ILE A 162 -8.77 5.33 12.92
N GLY A 163 -8.78 4.27 13.71
CA GLY A 163 -8.25 2.97 13.30
C GLY A 163 -9.31 2.10 12.63
N THR A 164 -8.89 1.02 11.97
CA THR A 164 -9.75 0.12 11.17
C THR A 164 -11.08 -0.21 11.86
N THR A 165 -11.04 -0.79 13.07
CA THR A 165 -12.23 -1.19 13.83
C THR A 165 -13.13 -0.02 14.16
N ALA A 166 -12.54 1.07 14.66
CA ALA A 166 -13.29 2.24 15.11
C ALA A 166 -13.98 2.93 13.93
N THR A 167 -13.31 3.05 12.79
CA THR A 167 -13.83 3.69 11.58
C THR A 167 -14.96 2.88 10.94
N TYR A 168 -14.74 1.58 10.74
CA TYR A 168 -15.67 0.72 9.99
C TYR A 168 -16.75 0.05 10.84
N ASN A 169 -16.66 0.12 12.17
CA ASN A 169 -17.74 -0.28 13.08
C ASN A 169 -18.06 0.80 14.14
N PRO A 170 -18.88 1.79 13.80
CA PRO A 170 -19.29 2.83 14.74
C PRO A 170 -20.10 2.33 15.95
N CYS A 171 -20.75 1.15 15.85
CA CYS A 171 -21.50 0.55 16.94
C CYS A 171 -20.59 -0.14 17.97
N TRP A 172 -19.36 -0.50 17.59
CA TRP A 172 -18.35 -1.02 18.51
C TRP A 172 -17.71 0.08 19.37
N CYS A 173 -17.62 1.32 18.86
CA CYS A 173 -16.96 2.43 19.54
C CYS A 173 -17.41 2.63 21.01
N PRO A 174 -18.71 2.61 21.36
CA PRO A 174 -19.14 2.73 22.75
C PRO A 174 -18.65 1.60 23.68
N LYS A 175 -18.50 0.37 23.16
CA LYS A 175 -17.96 -0.78 23.90
C LYS A 175 -16.50 -0.53 24.30
N ALA A 176 -15.73 0.08 23.39
CA ALA A 176 -14.36 0.53 23.63
C ALA A 176 -14.25 1.89 24.37
N ARG A 177 -15.37 2.48 24.81
CA ARG A 177 -15.44 3.81 25.48
C ARG A 177 -15.05 5.01 24.59
N LEU A 178 -15.11 4.85 23.27
CA LEU A 178 -14.94 5.91 22.29
C LEU A 178 -16.27 6.66 22.06
N ASN A 179 -16.20 7.94 21.71
CA ASN A 179 -17.37 8.79 21.49
C ASN A 179 -17.25 9.76 20.31
N GLY A 180 -16.17 9.77 19.53
CA GLY A 180 -16.00 10.74 18.43
C GLY A 180 -16.44 10.28 17.04
N ASN A 181 -16.86 9.03 16.85
CA ASN A 181 -17.19 8.52 15.51
C ASN A 181 -18.57 9.03 15.04
N HIS A 182 -18.59 9.80 13.96
CA HIS A 182 -19.80 10.38 13.36
C HIS A 182 -20.90 9.39 12.98
N GLY A 183 -20.55 8.12 12.70
CA GLY A 183 -21.48 7.06 12.35
C GLY A 183 -22.18 6.40 13.53
N THR A 184 -21.83 6.73 14.80
CA THR A 184 -22.45 6.11 15.96
C THR A 184 -23.94 6.48 16.05
N PRO A 185 -24.87 5.49 16.12
CA PRO A 185 -26.30 5.76 16.16
C PRO A 185 -26.73 6.65 17.34
N GLY A 186 -27.75 7.49 17.12
CA GLY A 186 -28.29 8.36 18.16
C GLY A 186 -28.85 7.60 19.38
N GLU A 187 -29.41 6.40 19.16
CA GLU A 187 -29.87 5.52 20.24
C GLU A 187 -28.72 4.90 21.06
N MET A 188 -27.48 4.96 20.58
CA MET A 188 -26.28 4.62 21.36
C MET A 188 -25.61 5.86 21.98
N GLY A 189 -26.27 7.01 21.88
CA GLY A 189 -25.83 8.30 22.43
C GLY A 189 -25.04 9.18 21.46
N GLY A 190 -24.94 8.77 20.19
CA GLY A 190 -24.31 9.55 19.13
C GLY A 190 -22.85 9.90 19.39
N HIS A 191 -22.34 10.88 18.65
CA HIS A 191 -20.96 11.33 18.75
C HIS A 191 -20.83 12.68 19.47
N TYR A 192 -19.70 12.87 20.14
CA TYR A 192 -19.24 14.16 20.64
C TYR A 192 -18.33 14.79 19.60
N PHE A 193 -18.76 15.92 19.02
CA PHE A 193 -18.07 16.56 17.91
C PHE A 193 -17.22 17.74 18.37
N VAL A 194 -15.94 17.71 18.04
CA VAL A 194 -15.06 18.87 18.08
C VAL A 194 -14.63 19.14 16.64
N ASP A 195 -14.90 20.34 16.14
CA ASP A 195 -14.51 20.71 14.79
C ASP A 195 -12.99 20.89 14.71
N MET A 196 -12.34 20.06 13.90
CA MET A 196 -10.89 20.07 13.67
C MET A 196 -10.52 20.38 12.21
N GLY A 197 -11.42 21.03 11.47
CA GLY A 197 -11.23 21.32 10.04
C GLY A 197 -9.94 22.09 9.70
N GLU A 198 -9.32 21.71 8.59
CA GLU A 198 -8.09 22.29 8.01
C GLU A 198 -8.42 23.32 6.94
N SER A 199 -9.24 24.32 7.26
CA SER A 199 -9.64 25.34 6.30
C SER A 199 -9.98 26.65 7.01
N THR A 200 -9.84 27.76 6.27
CA THR A 200 -10.32 29.07 6.73
C THR A 200 -11.76 29.28 6.26
N LEU A 201 -12.66 28.43 6.77
CA LEU A 201 -14.10 28.43 6.45
C LEU A 201 -14.42 28.33 4.93
N GLY A 202 -13.62 27.54 4.19
CA GLY A 202 -13.79 27.32 2.75
C GLY A 202 -13.10 28.35 1.85
N LEU A 203 -12.34 29.30 2.40
CA LEU A 203 -11.59 30.28 1.60
C LEU A 203 -10.29 29.74 1.01
N THR A 204 -9.86 28.54 1.37
CA THR A 204 -8.55 27.98 0.99
C THR A 204 -8.62 26.90 -0.09
N ASP A 205 -9.82 26.44 -0.41
CA ASP A 205 -10.09 25.34 -1.35
C ASP A 205 -11.50 25.47 -1.97
N GLY A 206 -11.81 24.61 -2.95
CA GLY A 206 -13.15 24.57 -3.55
C GLY A 206 -13.52 25.78 -4.43
N GLU A 207 -14.82 25.95 -4.64
CA GLU A 207 -15.40 26.94 -5.56
C GLU A 207 -15.27 28.37 -5.01
N LEU A 208 -15.62 28.58 -3.74
CA LEU A 208 -15.52 29.88 -3.07
C LEU A 208 -14.10 30.46 -3.17
N CYS A 209 -13.08 29.64 -2.96
CA CYS A 209 -11.67 30.04 -3.11
C CYS A 209 -11.36 30.50 -4.54
N ARG A 210 -11.80 29.75 -5.56
CA ARG A 210 -11.56 30.12 -6.97
C ARG A 210 -12.23 31.45 -7.34
N GLU A 211 -13.49 31.63 -6.95
CA GLU A 211 -14.25 32.85 -7.26
C GLU A 211 -13.66 34.08 -6.58
N THR A 212 -13.38 33.97 -5.28
CA THR A 212 -12.86 35.10 -4.52
C THR A 212 -11.40 35.42 -4.88
N PHE A 213 -10.57 34.43 -5.22
CA PHE A 213 -9.21 34.69 -5.71
C PHE A 213 -9.20 35.40 -7.08
N ALA A 214 -10.15 35.08 -7.96
CA ALA A 214 -10.24 35.71 -9.28
C ALA A 214 -10.56 37.21 -9.20
N VAL A 215 -11.32 37.63 -8.19
CA VAL A 215 -11.73 39.04 -8.00
C VAL A 215 -10.86 39.77 -6.97
N HIS A 216 -10.39 39.06 -5.94
CA HIS A 216 -9.65 39.61 -4.81
C HIS A 216 -8.34 38.84 -4.54
N PRO A 217 -7.36 38.85 -5.47
CA PRO A 217 -6.08 38.17 -5.26
C PRO A 217 -5.31 38.70 -4.04
N GLU A 218 -5.55 39.94 -3.61
CA GLU A 218 -4.99 40.56 -2.41
C GLU A 218 -5.47 39.94 -1.09
N TRP A 219 -6.59 39.19 -1.11
CA TRP A 219 -7.06 38.41 0.04
C TRP A 219 -6.17 37.20 0.32
N TYR A 220 -5.35 36.81 -0.63
CA TYR A 220 -4.61 35.56 -0.61
C TYR A 220 -3.13 35.72 -0.29
N ALA A 221 -2.47 34.62 0.01
CA ALA A 221 -1.09 34.60 0.48
C ALA A 221 -0.14 35.17 -0.60
N TYR A 222 0.72 36.10 -0.20
CA TYR A 222 1.84 36.52 -1.04
C TYR A 222 3.00 35.54 -0.88
N SER A 223 3.48 34.97 -2.00
CA SER A 223 4.67 34.14 -2.04
C SER A 223 5.87 34.99 -2.46
N LYS A 224 6.87 35.15 -1.58
CA LYS A 224 8.13 35.82 -1.96
C LYS A 224 8.89 35.05 -3.03
N ALA A 225 8.84 33.72 -2.99
CA ALA A 225 9.53 32.85 -3.94
C ALA A 225 8.98 33.01 -5.37
N LYS A 226 7.66 33.06 -5.52
CA LYS A 226 7.00 33.26 -6.83
C LYS A 226 6.78 34.73 -7.19
N ARG A 227 6.90 35.63 -6.21
CA ARG A 227 6.62 37.07 -6.33
C ARG A 227 5.18 37.39 -6.75
N GLU A 228 4.24 36.52 -6.40
CA GLU A 228 2.81 36.62 -6.76
C GLU A 228 1.91 36.23 -5.58
N ARG A 229 0.60 36.48 -5.74
CA ARG A 229 -0.45 36.00 -4.82
C ARG A 229 -0.88 34.61 -5.25
N VAL A 230 -1.12 33.73 -4.28
CA VAL A 230 -1.46 32.32 -4.55
C VAL A 230 -2.63 31.85 -3.69
N PRO A 231 -3.57 31.05 -4.23
CA PRO A 231 -4.86 30.79 -3.60
C PRO A 231 -4.83 29.73 -2.49
N GLN A 232 -3.72 29.02 -2.28
CA GLN A 232 -3.65 27.90 -1.32
C GLN A 232 -3.81 28.34 0.14
N GLN A 233 -3.64 29.63 0.43
CA GLN A 233 -3.77 30.18 1.77
C GLN A 233 -4.24 31.63 1.73
N VAL A 234 -4.99 32.07 2.74
CA VAL A 234 -5.42 33.48 2.85
C VAL A 234 -4.40 34.36 3.58
N CYS A 235 -4.48 35.68 3.35
CA CYS A 235 -3.70 36.68 4.04
C CYS A 235 -4.36 37.04 5.38
N MET A 236 -3.88 36.41 6.46
CA MET A 236 -4.45 36.55 7.82
C MET A 236 -4.33 37.93 8.48
N THR A 237 -3.73 38.92 7.79
CA THR A 237 -3.66 40.32 8.23
C THR A 237 -4.46 41.27 7.33
N ASN A 238 -5.10 40.77 6.26
CA ASN A 238 -5.94 41.60 5.40
C ASN A 238 -7.29 41.87 6.09
N PRO A 239 -7.68 43.13 6.35
CA PRO A 239 -8.94 43.46 7.04
C PRO A 239 -10.20 42.89 6.35
N GLN A 240 -10.24 42.88 5.01
CA GLN A 240 -11.39 42.37 4.27
C GLN A 240 -11.56 40.85 4.44
N VAL A 241 -10.44 40.12 4.60
CA VAL A 241 -10.47 38.69 4.91
C VAL A 241 -11.03 38.45 6.32
N LEU A 242 -10.65 39.28 7.29
CA LEU A 242 -11.17 39.18 8.65
C LEU A 242 -12.70 39.35 8.68
N ASP A 243 -13.21 40.35 7.96
CA ASP A 243 -14.65 40.59 7.85
C ASP A 243 -15.36 39.45 7.09
N LYS A 244 -14.76 38.94 6.02
CA LYS A 244 -15.32 37.82 5.26
C LYS A 244 -15.39 36.53 6.09
N VAL A 245 -14.40 36.25 6.91
CA VAL A 245 -14.41 35.09 7.82
C VAL A 245 -15.55 35.20 8.84
N VAL A 246 -15.82 36.39 9.37
CA VAL A 246 -16.97 36.61 10.27
C VAL A 246 -18.30 36.42 9.53
N GLU A 247 -18.43 36.93 8.31
CA GLU A 247 -19.62 36.73 7.46
C GLU A 247 -19.91 35.24 7.24
N LEU A 248 -18.89 34.47 6.85
CA LEU A 248 -19.00 33.02 6.62
C LEU A 248 -19.34 32.27 7.91
N ALA A 249 -18.71 32.63 9.03
CA ALA A 249 -19.00 32.03 10.32
C ALA A 249 -20.46 32.26 10.75
N ARG A 250 -20.99 33.49 10.58
CA ARG A 250 -22.40 33.80 10.84
C ARG A 250 -23.34 33.01 9.94
N ALA A 251 -22.98 32.85 8.66
CA ALA A 251 -23.78 32.04 7.73
C ALA A 251 -23.83 30.55 8.15
N ILE A 252 -22.72 29.99 8.62
CA ILE A 252 -22.65 28.61 9.13
C ILE A 252 -23.47 28.48 10.41
N MET A 253 -23.28 29.38 11.37
CA MET A 253 -23.99 29.36 12.66
C MET A 253 -25.49 29.62 12.50
N GLY A 254 -25.90 30.44 11.53
CA GLY A 254 -27.32 30.64 11.18
C GLY A 254 -28.02 29.36 10.71
N LYS A 255 -27.27 28.41 10.12
CA LYS A 255 -27.78 27.09 9.73
C LYS A 255 -27.66 26.05 10.85
N THR A 256 -26.75 26.26 11.81
CA THR A 256 -26.42 25.32 12.88
C THR A 256 -26.26 26.04 14.23
N PRO A 257 -27.35 26.62 14.79
CA PRO A 257 -27.25 27.53 15.94
C PRO A 257 -26.77 26.84 17.22
N ASP A 258 -26.99 25.53 17.36
CA ASP A 258 -26.58 24.74 18.53
C ASP A 258 -25.14 24.22 18.46
N ARG A 259 -24.38 24.56 17.42
CA ARG A 259 -23.00 24.11 17.24
C ARG A 259 -22.08 24.70 18.32
N GLU A 260 -21.33 23.85 19.00
CA GLU A 260 -20.42 24.27 20.08
C GLU A 260 -19.00 24.62 19.60
N PHE A 261 -18.55 24.03 18.49
CA PHE A 261 -17.18 24.20 17.97
C PHE A 261 -17.19 24.61 16.50
N LEU A 262 -16.41 25.63 16.13
CA LEU A 262 -16.21 26.03 14.74
C LEU A 262 -14.72 26.22 14.46
N ALA A 263 -14.20 25.49 13.49
CA ALA A 263 -12.79 25.55 13.10
C ALA A 263 -12.48 26.73 12.18
N CYS A 264 -11.40 27.43 12.49
CA CYS A 264 -10.77 28.40 11.61
C CYS A 264 -9.26 28.12 11.64
N SER A 265 -8.77 27.43 10.62
CA SER A 265 -7.40 26.91 10.57
C SER A 265 -6.71 27.28 9.26
N TYR A 266 -5.40 27.03 9.21
CA TYR A 266 -4.68 26.94 7.95
C TYR A 266 -5.12 25.68 7.17
N ALA A 267 -5.18 25.81 5.84
CA ALA A 267 -5.12 24.65 4.95
C ALA A 267 -3.81 23.86 5.11
N ASP A 268 -3.87 22.55 4.85
CA ASP A 268 -2.72 21.64 4.87
C ASP A 268 -1.78 21.87 3.67
N VAL A 269 -1.14 23.04 3.67
CA VAL A 269 -0.13 23.45 2.71
C VAL A 269 1.07 24.07 3.44
N PRO A 270 2.29 23.92 2.92
CA PRO A 270 3.48 24.49 3.56
C PRO A 270 3.53 26.02 3.50
N ILE A 271 2.73 26.66 2.64
CA ILE A 271 2.80 28.10 2.42
C ILE A 271 2.03 28.91 3.47
N ARG A 272 2.68 29.95 3.98
CA ARG A 272 2.04 31.06 4.73
C ARG A 272 2.13 32.34 3.90
N CYS A 273 1.30 33.34 4.23
CA CYS A 273 1.41 34.66 3.61
C CYS A 273 2.69 35.38 4.07
N GLN A 274 3.49 35.88 3.13
CA GLN A 274 4.77 36.57 3.35
C GLN A 274 4.71 38.05 2.92
N CYS A 275 3.54 38.69 3.05
CA CYS A 275 3.42 40.14 2.83
C CYS A 275 4.07 40.91 4.00
N PRO A 276 4.43 42.20 3.82
CA PRO A 276 5.11 42.97 4.87
C PRO A 276 4.38 42.97 6.22
N ALA A 277 3.04 43.05 6.22
CA ALA A 277 2.24 43.04 7.45
C ALA A 277 2.29 41.67 8.17
N CYS A 278 2.20 40.56 7.43
CA CYS A 278 2.32 39.22 8.00
C CYS A 278 3.74 38.97 8.54
N ASP A 279 4.78 39.34 7.79
CA ASP A 279 6.15 39.13 8.28
C ASP A 279 6.44 39.95 9.53
N ALA A 280 6.04 41.22 9.56
CA ALA A 280 6.18 42.06 10.75
C ALA A 280 5.47 41.47 11.98
N LEU A 281 4.26 40.91 11.81
CA LEU A 281 3.53 40.27 12.90
C LEU A 281 4.23 38.99 13.38
N ALA A 282 4.66 38.14 12.46
CA ALA A 282 5.34 36.89 12.81
C ALA A 282 6.70 37.14 13.49
N GLU A 283 7.45 38.14 13.04
CA GLU A 283 8.72 38.56 13.66
C GLU A 283 8.49 39.11 15.07
N ARG A 284 7.50 40.00 15.24
CA ARG A 284 7.17 40.59 16.55
C ARG A 284 6.83 39.54 17.60
N GLU A 285 6.06 38.51 17.22
CA GLU A 285 5.65 37.44 18.15
C GLU A 285 6.66 36.28 18.20
N GLY A 286 7.70 36.30 17.36
CA GLY A 286 8.66 35.20 17.22
C GLY A 286 8.07 33.89 16.72
N SER A 287 6.86 33.92 16.14
CA SER A 287 6.15 32.74 15.62
C SER A 287 5.16 33.07 14.51
N SER A 288 5.10 32.21 13.49
CA SER A 288 4.11 32.28 12.41
C SER A 288 2.68 31.98 12.87
N SER A 289 2.48 31.31 14.01
CA SER A 289 1.14 31.03 14.55
C SER A 289 0.37 32.31 14.89
N ALA A 290 1.08 33.41 15.15
CA ALA A 290 0.48 34.73 15.38
C ALA A 290 -0.40 35.19 14.21
N LEU A 291 -0.09 34.77 12.99
CA LEU A 291 -0.90 35.07 11.80
C LEU A 291 -2.27 34.43 11.91
N LEU A 292 -2.31 33.11 12.13
CA LEU A 292 -3.57 32.37 12.32
C LEU A 292 -4.34 32.90 13.54
N LEU A 293 -3.65 33.14 14.64
CA LEU A 293 -4.28 33.65 15.86
C LEU A 293 -4.84 35.06 15.71
N ASN A 294 -4.32 35.87 14.78
CA ASN A 294 -4.90 37.18 14.47
C ASN A 294 -6.34 37.03 13.95
N VAL A 295 -6.58 36.13 13.00
CA VAL A 295 -7.94 35.89 12.48
C VAL A 295 -8.81 35.16 13.50
N VAL A 296 -8.27 34.18 14.21
CA VAL A 296 -9.01 33.40 15.22
C VAL A 296 -9.48 34.29 16.37
N ASN A 297 -8.61 35.15 16.91
CA ASN A 297 -9.00 36.08 17.97
C ASN A 297 -10.00 37.14 17.48
N TYR A 298 -9.87 37.61 16.24
CA TYR A 298 -10.84 38.55 15.65
C TYR A 298 -12.22 37.90 15.53
N LEU A 299 -12.28 36.69 14.96
CA LEU A 299 -13.49 35.90 14.82
C LEU A 299 -14.12 35.59 16.19
N ALA A 300 -13.31 35.15 17.16
CA ALA A 300 -13.78 34.79 18.50
C ALA A 300 -14.47 35.97 19.21
N ARG A 301 -13.90 37.19 19.10
CA ARG A 301 -14.53 38.41 19.64
C ARG A 301 -15.83 38.76 18.92
N ALA A 302 -15.83 38.69 17.59
CA ALA A 302 -16.99 39.06 16.78
C ALA A 302 -18.19 38.13 17.03
N MET A 303 -17.94 36.84 17.28
CA MET A 303 -18.97 35.83 17.48
C MET A 303 -19.46 35.73 18.93
N ALA A 304 -18.69 36.20 19.92
CA ALA A 304 -18.97 35.98 21.34
C ALA A 304 -20.32 36.56 21.83
N THR A 305 -20.78 37.65 21.20
CA THR A 305 -22.05 38.30 21.59
C THR A 305 -23.25 37.52 21.08
N ASP A 306 -23.21 37.12 19.80
CA ASP A 306 -24.31 36.45 19.12
C ASP A 306 -24.38 34.94 19.47
N TYR A 307 -23.23 34.33 19.77
CA TYR A 307 -23.08 32.90 20.03
C TYR A 307 -22.18 32.63 21.26
N PRO A 308 -22.68 32.87 22.49
CA PRO A 308 -21.84 32.82 23.71
C PRO A 308 -21.35 31.41 24.09
N LYS A 309 -21.95 30.36 23.54
CA LYS A 309 -21.52 28.96 23.75
C LYS A 309 -20.47 28.50 22.72
N LEU A 310 -20.25 29.26 21.66
CA LEU A 310 -19.37 28.87 20.57
C LEU A 310 -17.90 28.99 20.98
N THR A 311 -17.16 27.91 20.80
CA THR A 311 -15.70 27.86 20.89
C THR A 311 -15.11 27.84 19.49
N ILE A 312 -14.21 28.77 19.19
CA ILE A 312 -13.44 28.75 17.93
C ILE A 312 -12.23 27.85 18.11
N THR A 313 -12.11 26.83 17.26
CA THR A 313 -10.95 25.94 17.24
C THR A 313 -9.97 26.35 16.14
N PHE A 314 -8.69 26.09 16.36
CA PHE A 314 -7.65 26.27 15.35
C PHE A 314 -6.61 25.16 15.46
N LEU A 315 -5.98 24.82 14.34
CA LEU A 315 -4.97 23.77 14.28
C LEU A 315 -3.55 24.32 14.50
N ALA A 316 -2.89 23.89 15.57
CA ALA A 316 -1.45 24.05 15.80
C ALA A 316 -0.71 22.86 15.18
N TYR A 317 -0.30 23.03 13.92
CA TYR A 317 0.21 21.99 13.05
C TYR A 317 1.28 22.52 12.11
N ASN A 318 2.23 21.65 11.75
CA ASN A 318 3.35 21.95 10.85
C ASN A 318 4.17 23.20 11.28
N ALA A 319 5.16 23.60 10.49
CA ALA A 319 6.02 24.75 10.80
C ALA A 319 5.27 26.09 10.89
N ASN A 320 4.04 26.17 10.35
CA ASN A 320 3.28 27.41 10.26
C ASN A 320 2.54 27.77 11.56
N SER A 321 2.07 26.78 12.34
CA SER A 321 1.32 27.07 13.57
C SER A 321 1.72 26.24 14.80
N ILE A 322 2.66 25.27 14.70
CA ILE A 322 3.02 24.43 15.87
C ILE A 322 3.67 25.21 17.02
N LYS A 323 4.44 26.26 16.72
CA LYS A 323 5.15 27.07 17.71
C LYS A 323 4.21 28.14 18.30
N PRO A 324 4.00 28.21 19.63
CA PRO A 324 3.20 29.28 20.24
C PRO A 324 3.80 30.68 20.05
N PRO A 325 2.99 31.75 19.98
CA PRO A 325 3.49 33.12 19.99
C PRO A 325 4.06 33.50 21.37
N ALA A 326 4.98 34.46 21.41
CA ALA A 326 5.60 34.89 22.65
C ALA A 326 4.63 35.63 23.58
N ASN A 327 3.92 36.65 23.07
CA ASN A 327 3.22 37.63 23.88
C ASN A 327 1.73 37.81 23.53
N MET A 328 1.25 37.20 22.44
CA MET A 328 -0.14 37.31 21.99
C MET A 328 -1.11 36.66 23.00
N ARG A 329 -2.09 37.44 23.48
CA ARG A 329 -3.19 36.96 24.31
C ARG A 329 -4.21 36.20 23.46
N ILE A 330 -4.70 35.07 23.99
CA ILE A 330 -5.73 34.25 23.35
C ILE A 330 -7.10 34.52 24.00
N GLU A 331 -8.12 34.68 23.15
CA GLU A 331 -9.50 34.89 23.61
C GLU A 331 -10.04 33.71 24.44
N PRO A 332 -10.96 33.95 25.40
CA PRO A 332 -11.43 32.92 26.34
C PRO A 332 -12.27 31.81 25.69
N ASN A 333 -12.88 32.08 24.53
CA ASN A 333 -13.68 31.13 23.74
C ASN A 333 -12.87 30.54 22.56
N VAL A 334 -11.55 30.40 22.71
CA VAL A 334 -10.67 29.77 21.72
C VAL A 334 -10.08 28.49 22.29
N ALA A 335 -10.03 27.44 21.47
CA ALA A 335 -9.39 26.17 21.78
C ALA A 335 -8.35 25.79 20.71
N CYS A 336 -7.25 25.19 21.15
CA CYS A 336 -6.20 24.71 20.26
C CYS A 336 -6.43 23.22 19.94
N ILE A 337 -6.35 22.86 18.67
CA ILE A 337 -6.16 21.47 18.23
C ILE A 337 -4.66 21.29 18.05
N PHE A 338 -4.00 20.53 18.92
CA PHE A 338 -2.55 20.35 18.88
C PHE A 338 -2.18 19.07 18.12
N ALA A 339 -1.55 19.23 16.95
CA ALA A 339 -1.22 18.15 16.05
C ALA A 339 0.29 18.14 15.74
N ASN A 340 1.08 17.48 16.59
CA ASN A 340 2.53 17.42 16.41
C ASN A 340 2.97 16.16 15.66
N ILE A 341 2.78 16.17 14.34
CA ILE A 341 3.11 15.01 13.50
C ILE A 341 4.63 14.67 13.47
N TRP A 342 5.50 15.64 13.78
CA TRP A 342 6.96 15.52 13.66
C TRP A 342 7.68 15.06 14.93
N ARG A 343 6.95 14.60 15.96
CA ARG A 343 7.55 14.05 17.18
C ARG A 343 8.25 12.71 16.92
N ASN A 344 9.06 12.28 17.89
CA ASN A 344 9.52 10.91 17.97
C ASN A 344 8.39 10.02 18.56
N TYR A 345 7.94 9.02 17.82
CA TYR A 345 6.87 8.10 18.25
C TYR A 345 7.36 6.90 19.06
N ALA A 346 8.68 6.70 19.16
CA ALA A 346 9.26 5.68 20.05
C ALA A 346 9.19 6.08 21.54
N VAL A 347 8.67 7.27 21.85
CA VAL A 347 8.52 7.77 23.22
C VAL A 347 7.18 8.51 23.39
N PRO A 348 6.65 8.57 24.62
CA PRO A 348 5.52 9.45 24.95
C PRO A 348 5.86 10.92 24.65
N PRO A 349 4.86 11.79 24.45
CA PRO A 349 5.11 13.21 24.26
C PRO A 349 5.72 13.80 25.54
N PRO A 350 6.66 14.76 25.44
CA PRO A 350 7.21 15.40 26.61
C PRO A 350 6.12 16.22 27.33
N PRO A 351 6.10 16.25 28.68
CA PRO A 351 5.16 17.08 29.45
C PRO A 351 5.51 18.59 29.40
N THR A 352 6.50 18.98 28.62
CA THR A 352 7.04 20.34 28.48
C THR A 352 7.05 20.78 27.01
N GLY A 353 7.40 22.04 26.75
CA GLY A 353 7.56 22.55 25.38
C GLY A 353 6.25 23.07 24.79
N ASN A 354 6.06 22.89 23.47
CA ASN A 354 4.95 23.54 22.75
C ASN A 354 3.57 23.11 23.27
N LEU A 355 3.36 21.82 23.58
CA LEU A 355 2.08 21.34 24.09
C LEU A 355 1.71 22.01 25.41
N ALA A 356 2.61 21.95 26.40
CA ALA A 356 2.41 22.59 27.70
C ALA A 356 2.18 24.10 27.58
N ARG A 357 2.92 24.77 26.68
CA ARG A 357 2.73 26.21 26.43
C ARG A 357 1.38 26.52 25.77
N TRP A 358 0.89 25.68 24.86
CA TRP A 358 -0.46 25.84 24.33
C TRP A 358 -1.52 25.63 25.41
N CYS A 359 -1.37 24.63 26.29
CA CYS A 359 -2.25 24.45 27.43
C CYS A 359 -2.29 25.70 28.32
N GLU A 360 -1.15 26.30 28.62
CA GLU A 360 -1.09 27.54 29.40
C GLU A 360 -1.84 28.69 28.69
N LEU A 361 -1.55 28.93 27.41
CA LEU A 361 -2.13 30.03 26.64
C LEU A 361 -3.65 29.91 26.44
N THR A 362 -4.17 28.69 26.27
CA THR A 362 -5.60 28.44 26.04
C THR A 362 -6.34 28.01 27.31
N ARG A 363 -5.72 28.11 28.50
CA ARG A 363 -6.32 27.72 29.80
C ARG A 363 -6.82 26.27 29.78
N ASN A 364 -5.94 25.39 29.33
CA ASN A 364 -6.12 23.95 29.14
C ASN A 364 -7.17 23.59 28.09
N ARG A 365 -7.61 24.50 27.23
CA ARG A 365 -8.49 24.17 26.09
C ARG A 365 -7.66 23.65 24.92
N VAL A 366 -7.00 22.51 25.11
CA VAL A 366 -6.20 21.82 24.09
C VAL A 366 -6.78 20.44 23.81
N TYR A 367 -7.28 20.24 22.59
CA TYR A 367 -7.64 18.93 22.09
C TYR A 367 -6.45 18.37 21.32
N VAL A 368 -6.03 17.15 21.64
CA VAL A 368 -4.87 16.53 21.01
C VAL A 368 -5.30 15.79 19.75
N TRP A 369 -4.59 16.01 18.66
CA TRP A 369 -4.60 15.16 17.47
C TRP A 369 -3.25 14.44 17.41
N ASP A 370 -3.25 13.18 17.86
CA ASP A 370 -2.09 12.31 17.86
C ASP A 370 -2.06 11.42 16.61
N TYR A 371 -0.93 10.78 16.37
CA TYR A 371 -0.74 9.91 15.22
C TYR A 371 -0.17 8.57 15.68
N GLY A 372 -0.81 7.48 15.27
CA GLY A 372 -0.34 6.11 15.50
C GLY A 372 -0.27 5.29 14.20
N ALA A 373 -0.45 5.95 13.05
CA ALA A 373 -0.28 5.35 11.74
C ALA A 373 1.13 5.62 11.19
N MET A 374 1.67 4.65 10.46
CA MET A 374 2.85 4.81 9.64
C MET A 374 2.41 5.17 8.22
N PHE A 375 2.35 6.46 7.90
CA PHE A 375 1.67 6.97 6.70
C PHE A 375 2.27 6.49 5.37
N ASN A 376 3.56 6.17 5.37
CA ASN A 376 4.23 5.61 4.20
C ASN A 376 4.10 4.09 4.11
N ASN A 377 3.81 3.40 5.21
CA ASN A 377 3.61 1.95 5.26
C ASN A 377 2.66 1.56 6.41
N TYR A 378 1.35 1.56 6.14
CA TYR A 378 0.31 1.40 7.16
C TYR A 378 0.31 0.03 7.87
N ILE A 379 0.83 -1.00 7.19
CA ILE A 379 0.89 -2.37 7.70
C ILE A 379 2.18 -2.67 8.47
N MET A 380 3.12 -1.73 8.51
CA MET A 380 4.41 -1.95 9.16
C MET A 380 4.25 -2.12 10.69
N PRO A 381 4.85 -3.17 11.30
CA PRO A 381 4.87 -3.36 12.73
C PRO A 381 5.70 -2.32 13.46
N THR A 382 5.20 -1.82 14.59
CA THR A 382 5.91 -0.82 15.39
C THR A 382 5.78 -1.12 16.87
N PRO A 383 6.86 -0.93 17.65
CA PRO A 383 6.86 -1.23 19.08
C PRO A 383 6.18 -0.12 19.90
N THR A 384 4.93 0.25 19.56
CA THR A 384 4.27 1.46 20.09
C THR A 384 2.96 1.19 20.84
N VAL A 385 2.43 -0.03 20.80
CA VAL A 385 1.11 -0.38 21.39
C VAL A 385 1.01 0.02 22.87
N ASP A 386 2.02 -0.31 23.68
CA ASP A 386 2.03 0.02 25.12
C ASP A 386 2.19 1.52 25.41
N LEU A 387 2.61 2.33 24.43
CA LEU A 387 2.77 3.78 24.62
C LEU A 387 1.44 4.55 24.72
N HIS A 388 0.30 3.92 24.44
CA HIS A 388 -1.01 4.53 24.67
C HIS A 388 -1.20 4.93 26.14
N GLY A 389 -0.80 4.07 27.08
CA GLY A 389 -0.91 4.35 28.52
C GLY A 389 -0.14 5.59 28.99
N PRO A 390 1.21 5.63 28.88
CA PRO A 390 1.99 6.77 29.30
C PRO A 390 1.66 8.05 28.52
N THR A 391 1.26 7.94 27.25
CA THR A 391 0.84 9.10 26.45
C THR A 391 -0.46 9.72 26.99
N MET A 392 -1.46 8.91 27.33
CA MET A 392 -2.71 9.40 27.93
C MET A 392 -2.49 10.06 29.29
N ARG A 393 -1.56 9.55 30.11
CA ARG A 393 -1.21 10.17 31.40
C ARG A 393 -0.64 11.57 31.21
N VAL A 394 0.25 11.78 30.23
CA VAL A 394 0.77 13.13 29.91
C VAL A 394 -0.37 14.08 29.53
N TYR A 395 -1.29 13.66 28.67
CA TYR A 395 -2.41 14.51 28.25
C TYR A 395 -3.38 14.83 29.40
N ARG A 396 -3.66 13.85 30.28
CA ARG A 396 -4.46 14.05 31.48
C ARG A 396 -3.79 15.02 32.45
N ASP A 397 -2.49 14.86 32.70
CA ASP A 397 -1.74 15.68 33.66
C ASP A 397 -1.61 17.14 33.17
N LEU A 398 -1.57 17.34 31.84
CA LEU A 398 -1.69 18.66 31.19
C LEU A 398 -3.14 19.18 31.07
N LYS A 399 -4.12 18.43 31.58
CA LYS A 399 -5.55 18.76 31.61
C LYS A 399 -6.15 19.01 30.23
N CYS A 400 -5.65 18.33 29.20
CA CYS A 400 -6.24 18.38 27.86
C CYS A 400 -7.68 17.82 27.92
N PRO A 401 -8.73 18.54 27.47
CA PRO A 401 -10.11 18.08 27.53
C PRO A 401 -10.44 16.95 26.58
N GLY A 402 -9.59 16.63 25.61
CA GLY A 402 -9.93 15.61 24.61
C GLY A 402 -8.75 15.10 23.81
N VAL A 403 -8.87 13.85 23.39
CA VAL A 403 -7.83 13.12 22.68
C VAL A 403 -8.41 12.45 21.44
N PHE A 404 -7.76 12.70 20.32
CA PHE A 404 -8.02 12.10 19.03
C PHE A 404 -6.72 11.48 18.50
N ALA A 405 -6.77 10.28 17.91
CA ALA A 405 -5.62 9.70 17.23
C ALA A 405 -5.94 9.17 15.83
N GLN A 406 -5.08 9.52 14.88
CA GLN A 406 -5.08 8.91 13.55
C GLN A 406 -4.25 7.62 13.57
N LEU A 407 -4.94 6.49 13.69
CA LEU A 407 -4.35 5.15 13.68
C LEU A 407 -4.39 4.54 12.26
N SER A 408 -3.75 3.38 12.08
CA SER A 408 -3.76 2.68 10.79
C SER A 408 -5.16 2.20 10.38
N GLN A 409 -5.46 2.23 9.09
CA GLN A 409 -6.77 1.88 8.51
C GLN A 409 -6.68 0.73 7.50
N ASP A 410 -5.96 -0.33 7.87
CA ASP A 410 -5.92 -1.60 7.13
C ASP A 410 -6.13 -2.76 8.12
N GLU A 411 -6.83 -3.82 7.72
CA GLU A 411 -7.13 -4.98 8.57
C GLU A 411 -5.89 -5.76 9.01
N MET A 412 -4.79 -5.72 8.24
CA MET A 412 -3.51 -6.35 8.62
C MET A 412 -2.53 -5.41 9.31
N SER A 413 -2.97 -4.20 9.64
CA SER A 413 -2.13 -3.27 10.38
C SER A 413 -1.74 -3.85 11.73
N ASP A 414 -0.51 -3.59 12.12
CA ASP A 414 0.06 -4.14 13.35
C ASP A 414 -0.79 -3.83 14.57
N CYS A 415 -1.26 -4.91 15.20
CA CYS A 415 -2.07 -4.88 16.42
C CYS A 415 -3.21 -3.84 16.38
N ILE A 416 -3.84 -3.59 15.23
CA ILE A 416 -4.72 -2.42 15.08
C ILE A 416 -5.99 -2.49 15.93
N ASP A 417 -6.60 -3.67 16.06
CA ASP A 417 -7.77 -3.86 16.92
C ASP A 417 -7.42 -3.65 18.40
N LEU A 418 -6.28 -4.21 18.84
CA LEU A 418 -5.74 -3.99 20.17
C LEU A 418 -5.46 -2.50 20.41
N SER A 419 -4.85 -1.82 19.45
CA SER A 419 -4.52 -0.39 19.54
C SER A 419 -5.80 0.47 19.64
N CYS A 420 -6.82 0.18 18.82
CA CYS A 420 -8.11 0.86 18.89
C CYS A 420 -8.77 0.68 20.27
N TRP A 421 -8.79 -0.56 20.77
CA TRP A 421 -9.40 -0.91 22.05
C TRP A 421 -8.64 -0.29 23.23
N LEU A 422 -7.32 -0.48 23.27
CA LEU A 422 -6.46 0.01 24.34
C LEU A 422 -6.47 1.53 24.39
N TYR A 423 -6.45 2.21 23.25
CA TYR A 423 -6.59 3.67 23.18
C TYR A 423 -7.88 4.13 23.87
N GLY A 424 -9.02 3.48 23.57
CA GLY A 424 -10.30 3.80 24.19
C GLY A 424 -10.33 3.56 25.70
N LYS A 425 -9.76 2.43 26.16
CA LYS A 425 -9.64 2.13 27.60
C LYS A 425 -8.73 3.10 28.34
N MET A 426 -7.55 3.41 27.79
CA MET A 426 -6.63 4.37 28.39
C MET A 426 -7.17 5.80 28.35
N ALA A 427 -7.96 6.18 27.34
CA ALA A 427 -8.67 7.46 27.31
C ALA A 427 -9.83 7.51 28.32
N TRP A 428 -10.47 6.38 28.62
CA TRP A 428 -11.49 6.29 29.65
C TRP A 428 -10.88 6.41 31.06
N ASN A 429 -9.81 5.66 31.33
CA ASN A 429 -9.12 5.65 32.61
C ASN A 429 -7.59 5.52 32.43
N PRO A 430 -6.86 6.65 32.39
CA PRO A 430 -5.39 6.65 32.27
C PRO A 430 -4.64 6.05 33.47
N ASP A 431 -5.30 5.85 34.62
CA ASP A 431 -4.69 5.26 35.82
C ASP A 431 -4.67 3.73 35.82
N GLN A 432 -5.32 3.09 34.84
CA GLN A 432 -5.21 1.64 34.66
C GLN A 432 -3.81 1.23 34.21
N ASP A 433 -3.43 0.00 34.53
CA ASP A 433 -2.22 -0.64 34.04
C ASP A 433 -2.43 -1.11 32.59
N GLU A 434 -1.69 -0.50 31.67
CA GLU A 434 -1.74 -0.76 30.24
C GLU A 434 -1.35 -2.21 29.91
N TRP A 435 -0.37 -2.79 30.61
CA TRP A 435 0.07 -4.17 30.38
C TRP A 435 -0.96 -5.17 30.88
N LYS A 436 -1.66 -4.87 31.98
CA LYS A 436 -2.80 -5.67 32.42
C LYS A 436 -3.93 -5.67 31.40
N LEU A 437 -4.21 -4.52 30.79
CA LEU A 437 -5.23 -4.40 29.74
C LEU A 437 -4.81 -5.11 28.44
N ILE A 438 -3.54 -4.95 28.03
CA ILE A 438 -2.96 -5.70 26.89
C ILE A 438 -3.10 -7.20 27.15
N ASP A 439 -2.71 -7.65 28.35
CA ASP A 439 -2.78 -9.07 28.67
C ASP A 439 -4.21 -9.59 28.66
N GLN A 440 -5.15 -8.82 29.20
CA GLN A 440 -6.59 -9.13 29.17
C GLN A 440 -7.12 -9.22 27.74
N TRP A 441 -6.75 -8.28 26.87
CA TRP A 441 -7.13 -8.31 25.47
C TRP A 441 -6.55 -9.56 24.78
N CYS A 442 -5.25 -9.86 24.97
CA CYS A 442 -4.63 -11.04 24.39
C CYS A 442 -5.34 -12.33 24.84
N ASP A 443 -5.62 -12.49 26.14
CA ASP A 443 -6.29 -13.68 26.67
C ASP A 443 -7.69 -13.86 26.09
N GLY A 444 -8.48 -12.79 26.02
CA GLY A 444 -9.85 -12.84 25.53
C GLY A 444 -9.95 -13.01 24.01
N ALA A 445 -9.13 -12.25 23.26
CA ALA A 445 -9.16 -12.19 21.81
C ALA A 445 -8.46 -13.40 21.17
N LEU A 446 -7.42 -13.95 21.80
CA LEU A 446 -6.51 -14.94 21.20
C LEU A 446 -6.46 -16.28 21.95
N GLY A 447 -6.97 -16.37 23.18
CA GLY A 447 -7.01 -17.61 23.96
C GLY A 447 -5.66 -18.32 24.04
N ALA A 448 -5.58 -19.53 23.51
CA ALA A 448 -4.36 -20.33 23.51
C ALA A 448 -3.18 -19.68 22.77
N GLY A 449 -3.43 -18.77 21.82
CA GLY A 449 -2.39 -17.99 21.14
C GLY A 449 -1.84 -16.82 21.97
N ALA A 450 -2.51 -16.43 23.06
CA ALA A 450 -2.16 -15.25 23.86
C ALA A 450 -0.73 -15.27 24.41
N PRO A 451 -0.18 -16.38 24.94
CA PRO A 451 1.17 -16.38 25.52
C PRO A 451 2.26 -15.93 24.53
N PHE A 452 2.10 -16.26 23.24
CA PHE A 452 3.08 -15.95 22.21
C PHE A 452 3.05 -14.48 21.82
N LEU A 453 1.84 -13.91 21.62
CA LEU A 453 1.72 -12.47 21.33
C LEU A 453 2.16 -11.62 22.53
N LYS A 454 1.79 -12.03 23.75
CA LYS A 454 2.23 -11.39 25.00
C LYS A 454 3.75 -11.31 25.09
N LYS A 455 4.44 -12.37 24.64
CA LYS A 455 5.91 -12.43 24.58
C LYS A 455 6.44 -11.52 23.48
N TRP A 456 5.85 -11.54 22.29
CA TRP A 456 6.21 -10.66 21.17
C TRP A 456 6.17 -9.17 21.57
N LEU A 457 5.03 -8.70 22.08
CA LEU A 457 4.85 -7.29 22.48
C LEU A 457 5.85 -6.85 23.56
N ARG A 458 6.19 -7.74 24.50
CA ARG A 458 7.22 -7.47 25.51
C ARG A 458 8.63 -7.38 24.92
N MET A 459 8.93 -8.21 23.92
CA MET A 459 10.22 -8.16 23.22
C MET A 459 10.37 -6.87 22.41
N GLU A 460 9.32 -6.46 21.72
CA GLU A 460 9.24 -5.16 21.03
C GLU A 460 9.45 -3.99 21.99
N ALA A 461 8.72 -3.96 23.11
CA ALA A 461 8.87 -2.93 24.13
C ALA A 461 10.29 -2.92 24.75
N ALA A 462 10.90 -4.08 24.96
CA ALA A 462 12.27 -4.20 25.45
C ALA A 462 13.31 -3.75 24.43
N HIS A 463 13.03 -3.87 23.13
CA HIS A 463 13.91 -3.43 22.05
C HIS A 463 13.81 -1.91 21.80
N ARG A 464 12.63 -1.31 21.99
CA ARG A 464 12.34 0.10 21.72
C ARG A 464 13.38 1.12 22.23
N PRO A 465 14.03 0.98 23.39
CA PRO A 465 15.06 1.94 23.83
C PRO A 465 16.23 2.12 22.85
N ASN A 466 16.45 1.19 21.91
CA ASN A 466 17.46 1.30 20.86
C ASN A 466 17.04 2.22 19.71
N ILE A 467 15.76 2.60 19.63
CA ILE A 467 15.20 3.43 18.58
C ILE A 467 15.47 4.90 18.91
N LYS A 468 16.43 5.51 18.20
CA LYS A 468 16.79 6.92 18.40
C LYS A 468 15.67 7.88 18.00
N PHE A 469 14.99 7.58 16.90
CA PHE A 469 13.91 8.40 16.38
C PHE A 469 13.02 7.55 15.48
N LEU A 470 11.72 7.52 15.75
CA LEU A 470 10.70 6.91 14.92
C LEU A 470 9.78 8.00 14.35
N SER A 471 9.80 8.18 13.04
CA SER A 471 8.93 9.12 12.32
C SER A 471 7.53 8.54 12.06
N HIS A 472 6.53 9.38 11.80
CA HIS A 472 5.22 8.97 11.28
C HIS A 472 5.28 8.51 9.81
N ALA A 473 6.42 8.70 9.16
CA ALA A 473 6.63 8.54 7.73
C ALA A 473 7.81 7.59 7.45
N GLU A 474 8.06 6.61 8.32
CA GLU A 474 9.03 5.55 8.01
C GLU A 474 8.57 4.73 6.82
N TYR A 475 9.50 4.41 5.92
CA TYR A 475 9.26 3.61 4.73
C TYR A 475 9.53 2.12 4.96
N ASP A 476 10.47 1.82 5.84
CA ASP A 476 10.86 0.45 6.20
C ASP A 476 11.01 0.31 7.71
N ASN A 477 11.08 -0.95 8.15
CA ASN A 477 11.03 -1.32 9.55
C ASN A 477 12.41 -1.38 10.26
N ARG A 478 13.52 -1.07 9.58
CA ARG A 478 14.88 -1.26 10.13
C ARG A 478 15.20 -0.33 11.30
N VAL A 479 14.53 0.83 11.34
CA VAL A 479 14.60 1.75 12.49
C VAL A 479 13.99 1.11 13.74
N CYS A 480 13.02 0.21 13.57
CA CYS A 480 12.23 -0.38 14.64
C CYS A 480 12.77 -1.72 15.14
N LEU A 481 13.04 -2.67 14.24
CA LEU A 481 13.31 -4.07 14.58
C LEU A 481 14.55 -4.62 13.85
N THR A 482 15.35 -5.43 14.53
CA THR A 482 16.49 -6.16 13.91
C THR A 482 15.99 -7.41 13.17
N PRO A 483 16.77 -7.96 12.22
CA PRO A 483 16.40 -9.20 11.54
C PRO A 483 16.21 -10.38 12.51
N GLU A 484 17.00 -10.49 13.58
CA GLU A 484 16.85 -11.54 14.60
C GLU A 484 15.52 -11.41 15.35
N LEU A 485 15.13 -10.18 15.69
CA LEU A 485 13.88 -9.91 16.38
C LEU A 485 12.68 -10.25 15.47
N LEU A 486 12.76 -9.91 14.18
CA LEU A 486 11.74 -10.29 13.20
C LEU A 486 11.62 -11.80 13.03
N LEU A 487 12.73 -12.54 12.96
CA LEU A 487 12.71 -14.01 12.92
C LEU A 487 12.06 -14.61 14.17
N GLN A 488 12.32 -14.03 15.34
CA GLN A 488 11.68 -14.43 16.59
C GLN A 488 10.17 -14.12 16.59
N GLY A 489 9.77 -12.94 16.11
CA GLY A 489 8.37 -12.56 15.95
C GLY A 489 7.64 -13.50 15.01
N ASN A 490 8.21 -13.76 13.84
CA ASN A 490 7.70 -14.71 12.85
C ASN A 490 7.43 -16.09 13.47
N ALA A 491 8.39 -16.63 14.22
CA ALA A 491 8.22 -17.90 14.91
C ALA A 491 7.10 -17.87 15.96
N LEU A 492 7.00 -16.79 16.76
CA LEU A 492 5.95 -16.64 17.77
C LEU A 492 4.55 -16.53 17.15
N PHE A 493 4.39 -15.84 16.03
CA PHE A 493 3.11 -15.79 15.32
C PHE A 493 2.71 -17.16 14.76
N LEU A 494 3.66 -17.92 14.21
CA LEU A 494 3.40 -19.29 13.77
C LEU A 494 3.03 -20.21 14.94
N GLU A 495 3.71 -20.11 16.08
CA GLU A 495 3.35 -20.84 17.31
C GLU A 495 1.95 -20.44 17.82
N ALA A 496 1.59 -19.15 17.72
CA ALA A 496 0.26 -18.67 18.09
C ALA A 496 -0.83 -19.25 17.18
N LEU A 497 -0.58 -19.30 15.87
CA LEU A 497 -1.50 -19.86 14.87
C LEU A 497 -1.72 -21.36 15.10
N ASP A 498 -0.66 -22.12 15.37
CA ASP A 498 -0.77 -23.55 15.71
C ASP A 498 -1.61 -23.75 16.99
N ALA A 499 -1.41 -22.90 18.00
CA ALA A 499 -2.10 -23.04 19.28
C ALA A 499 -3.60 -22.77 19.21
N VAL A 500 -4.07 -22.06 18.19
CA VAL A 500 -5.50 -21.76 17.97
C VAL A 500 -6.11 -22.56 16.82
N GLU A 501 -5.39 -23.56 16.29
CA GLU A 501 -5.90 -24.39 15.20
C GLU A 501 -7.30 -24.94 15.53
N GLY A 502 -8.25 -24.70 14.62
CA GLY A 502 -9.67 -25.08 14.80
C GLY A 502 -10.56 -24.02 15.44
N ASP A 503 -10.03 -22.90 15.96
CA ASP A 503 -10.80 -21.75 16.44
C ASP A 503 -10.78 -20.62 15.40
N GLU A 504 -11.74 -20.63 14.47
CA GLU A 504 -11.79 -19.70 13.34
C GLU A 504 -11.72 -18.22 13.75
N ARG A 505 -12.39 -17.85 14.86
CA ARG A 505 -12.40 -16.48 15.39
C ARG A 505 -10.99 -16.03 15.78
N ARG A 506 -10.26 -16.89 16.51
CA ARG A 506 -8.91 -16.57 16.99
C ARG A 506 -7.86 -16.68 15.87
N THR A 507 -7.99 -17.65 14.98
CA THR A 507 -7.13 -17.79 13.79
C THR A 507 -7.24 -16.55 12.92
N ARG A 508 -8.46 -16.07 12.65
CA ARG A 508 -8.68 -14.83 11.89
C ARG A 508 -7.94 -13.65 12.51
N GLN A 509 -8.11 -13.43 13.81
CA GLN A 509 -7.48 -12.32 14.52
C GLN A 509 -5.94 -12.38 14.41
N LEU A 510 -5.35 -13.58 14.56
CA LEU A 510 -3.90 -13.77 14.47
C LEU A 510 -3.38 -13.63 13.03
N GLU A 511 -4.07 -14.14 12.03
CA GLU A 511 -3.64 -14.02 10.63
C GLU A 511 -3.62 -12.56 10.17
N GLN A 512 -4.63 -11.77 10.55
CA GLN A 512 -4.66 -10.33 10.30
C GLN A 512 -3.42 -9.65 10.90
N MET A 513 -3.12 -9.90 12.17
CA MET A 513 -1.94 -9.33 12.84
C MET A 513 -0.62 -9.81 12.21
N TYR A 514 -0.53 -11.10 11.85
CA TYR A 514 0.65 -11.69 11.23
C TYR A 514 0.95 -11.12 9.84
N GLY A 515 -0.06 -10.62 9.13
CA GLY A 515 0.12 -9.90 7.86
C GLY A 515 1.14 -8.76 7.94
N SER A 516 1.20 -8.05 9.06
CA SER A 516 2.22 -7.01 9.31
C SER A 516 3.65 -7.57 9.32
N ILE A 517 3.88 -8.69 10.02
CA ILE A 517 5.18 -9.37 10.06
C ILE A 517 5.55 -9.91 8.68
N LEU A 518 4.62 -10.59 8.01
CA LEU A 518 4.82 -11.12 6.67
C LEU A 518 5.23 -10.04 5.68
N SER A 519 4.60 -8.86 5.75
CA SER A 519 4.99 -7.73 4.89
C SER A 519 6.48 -7.43 5.05
N VAL A 520 6.93 -7.18 6.27
CA VAL A 520 8.34 -6.84 6.56
C VAL A 520 9.29 -8.00 6.22
N MET A 521 8.88 -9.25 6.45
CA MET A 521 9.66 -10.43 6.08
C MET A 521 9.92 -10.47 4.58
N VAL A 522 8.91 -10.24 3.74
CA VAL A 522 9.07 -10.17 2.29
C VAL A 522 9.90 -8.96 1.88
N GLU A 523 9.67 -7.82 2.53
CA GLU A 523 10.30 -6.56 2.19
C GLU A 523 11.82 -6.58 2.46
N ARG A 524 12.22 -7.17 3.57
CA ARG A 524 13.62 -7.21 4.03
C ARG A 524 14.33 -8.51 3.69
N TYR A 525 13.65 -9.49 3.07
CA TYR A 525 14.20 -10.84 2.89
C TYR A 525 15.60 -10.84 2.28
N ASN A 526 15.74 -10.18 1.12
CA ASN A 526 16.99 -10.10 0.36
C ASN A 526 17.99 -9.09 0.93
N PHE A 527 17.59 -8.29 1.93
CA PHE A 527 18.44 -7.25 2.52
C PHE A 527 19.21 -7.76 3.73
N ASP A 528 18.53 -8.35 4.71
CA ASP A 528 19.16 -8.79 5.97
C ASP A 528 18.60 -10.11 6.56
N ILE A 529 17.34 -10.44 6.31
CA ILE A 529 16.70 -11.62 6.89
C ILE A 529 17.33 -12.93 6.39
N ARG A 530 17.55 -13.08 5.08
CA ARG A 530 18.14 -14.31 4.49
C ARG A 530 19.51 -14.58 5.08
N GLU A 531 20.37 -13.56 5.11
CA GLU A 531 21.74 -13.68 5.62
C GLU A 531 21.73 -14.07 7.11
N THR A 532 20.95 -13.36 7.91
CA THR A 532 20.81 -13.62 9.35
C THR A 532 20.32 -15.05 9.61
N ALA A 533 19.29 -15.49 8.88
CA ALA A 533 18.75 -16.83 9.00
C ALA A 533 19.76 -17.92 8.58
N GLN A 534 20.53 -17.69 7.51
CA GLN A 534 21.62 -18.59 7.09
C GLN A 534 22.72 -18.70 8.15
N GLN A 535 23.13 -17.58 8.74
CA GLN A 535 24.15 -17.56 9.80
C GLN A 535 23.68 -18.34 11.04
N ILE A 536 22.42 -18.16 11.46
CA ILE A 536 21.84 -18.92 12.57
C ILE A 536 21.77 -20.41 12.23
N ALA A 537 21.27 -20.77 11.04
CA ALA A 537 21.17 -22.16 10.59
C ALA A 537 22.54 -22.87 10.53
N ALA A 538 23.58 -22.16 10.12
CA ALA A 538 24.93 -22.69 10.05
C ALA A 538 25.60 -22.87 11.42
N THR A 539 25.25 -22.03 12.40
CA THR A 539 25.94 -21.98 13.70
C THR A 539 25.18 -22.66 14.84
N ASN A 540 23.85 -22.75 14.74
CA ASN A 540 23.00 -23.29 15.80
C ASN A 540 21.72 -23.93 15.25
N ALA A 541 21.79 -25.23 14.94
CA ALA A 541 20.66 -25.99 14.40
C ALA A 541 19.43 -26.03 15.33
N ALA A 542 19.64 -26.04 16.65
CA ALA A 542 18.53 -26.03 17.61
C ALA A 542 17.77 -24.69 17.58
N GLU A 543 18.50 -23.57 17.49
CA GLU A 543 17.88 -22.26 17.36
C GLU A 543 17.20 -22.09 16.00
N ALA A 544 17.80 -22.60 14.92
CA ALA A 544 17.18 -22.58 13.60
C ALA A 544 15.87 -23.37 13.55
N ALA A 545 15.81 -24.52 14.23
CA ALA A 545 14.57 -25.29 14.41
C ALA A 545 13.54 -24.51 15.25
N ARG A 546 13.97 -23.89 16.35
CA ARG A 546 13.10 -23.05 17.20
C ARG A 546 12.51 -21.86 16.46
N LEU A 547 13.29 -21.22 15.59
CA LEU A 547 12.86 -20.08 14.77
C LEU A 547 12.08 -20.51 13.52
N ARG A 548 11.89 -21.81 13.29
CA ARG A 548 11.21 -22.37 12.11
C ARG A 548 11.83 -21.93 10.79
N ILE A 549 13.16 -21.81 10.75
CA ILE A 549 13.94 -21.47 9.55
C ILE A 549 14.72 -22.67 8.99
N ALA A 550 14.32 -23.89 9.36
CA ALA A 550 14.88 -25.14 8.86
C ALA A 550 13.74 -26.05 8.34
N PRO A 551 13.60 -26.25 7.02
CA PRO A 551 14.41 -25.67 5.94
C PRO A 551 14.27 -24.15 5.84
N LEU A 552 15.28 -23.49 5.26
CA LEU A 552 15.31 -22.03 5.13
C LEU A 552 14.18 -21.56 4.18
N PRO A 553 13.18 -20.80 4.66
CA PRO A 553 12.10 -20.29 3.81
C PRO A 553 12.66 -19.27 2.85
N THR A 554 12.24 -19.32 1.59
CA THR A 554 12.59 -18.35 0.56
C THR A 554 11.75 -17.08 0.68
N ARG A 555 12.14 -16.01 -0.02
CA ARG A 555 11.29 -14.81 -0.16
C ARG A 555 9.92 -15.16 -0.72
N GLU A 556 9.89 -16.07 -1.70
CA GLU A 556 8.67 -16.47 -2.39
C GLU A 556 7.72 -17.21 -1.44
N ASP A 557 8.24 -18.02 -0.51
CA ASP A 557 7.41 -18.67 0.51
C ASP A 557 6.66 -17.65 1.39
N TYR A 558 7.37 -16.61 1.85
CA TYR A 558 6.75 -15.50 2.59
C TYR A 558 5.79 -14.70 1.71
N TYR A 559 6.14 -14.45 0.45
CA TYR A 559 5.29 -13.69 -0.48
C TYR A 559 3.97 -14.41 -0.76
N LEU A 560 4.01 -15.71 -1.08
CA LEU A 560 2.81 -16.52 -1.31
C LEU A 560 1.94 -16.61 -0.05
N GLN A 561 2.54 -16.63 1.15
CA GLN A 561 1.79 -16.56 2.39
C GLN A 561 1.13 -15.18 2.60
N PHE A 562 1.88 -14.11 2.36
CA PHE A 562 1.37 -12.74 2.44
C PHE A 562 0.25 -12.50 1.44
N GLU A 563 0.42 -12.93 0.19
CA GLU A 563 -0.55 -12.79 -0.89
C GLU A 563 -1.86 -13.54 -0.57
N ARG A 564 -1.77 -14.77 -0.07
CA ARG A 564 -2.94 -15.53 0.41
C ARG A 564 -3.69 -14.78 1.52
N THR A 565 -2.96 -14.19 2.46
CA THR A 565 -3.53 -13.43 3.58
C THR A 565 -4.22 -12.16 3.07
N CYS A 566 -3.58 -11.41 2.17
CA CYS A 566 -4.16 -10.23 1.53
C CYS A 566 -5.45 -10.56 0.77
N LYS A 567 -5.46 -11.65 -0.02
CA LYS A 567 -6.65 -12.11 -0.76
C LYS A 567 -7.79 -12.50 0.19
N ARG A 568 -7.48 -13.17 1.30
CA ARG A 568 -8.47 -13.60 2.29
C ARG A 568 -9.14 -12.42 3.00
N TYR A 569 -8.37 -11.41 3.41
CA TYR A 569 -8.86 -10.29 4.21
C TYR A 569 -9.06 -8.99 3.42
N LYS A 570 -8.98 -9.07 2.08
CA LYS A 570 -9.23 -7.96 1.15
C LYS A 570 -8.42 -6.71 1.48
N CYS A 571 -7.16 -6.90 1.84
CA CYS A 571 -6.31 -5.81 2.30
C CYS A 571 -5.93 -4.87 1.16
N GLY A 572 -5.89 -3.58 1.46
CA GLY A 572 -5.71 -2.53 0.49
C GLY A 572 -5.29 -1.23 1.18
N TRP A 573 -4.51 -0.41 0.49
CA TRP A 573 -4.05 0.87 1.03
C TRP A 573 -5.05 1.95 0.61
N LEU A 574 -5.57 2.71 1.58
CA LEU A 574 -6.37 3.94 1.42
C LEU A 574 -7.04 4.10 0.04
N GLY A 575 -8.17 3.41 -0.16
CA GLY A 575 -9.03 3.62 -1.34
C GLY A 575 -8.55 2.99 -2.65
N GLU A 576 -7.50 2.18 -2.65
CA GLU A 576 -7.14 1.34 -3.80
C GLU A 576 -7.94 0.02 -3.78
N PHE A 577 -8.48 -0.36 -4.95
CA PHE A 577 -9.08 -1.66 -5.18
C PHE A 577 -8.09 -2.81 -4.87
N GLU A 578 -8.64 -4.00 -4.59
CA GLU A 578 -7.94 -5.27 -4.36
C GLU A 578 -6.61 -5.38 -5.14
N GLY A 579 -5.48 -5.54 -4.43
CA GLY A 579 -4.16 -5.82 -5.02
C GLY A 579 -3.04 -4.81 -4.73
N GLY A 580 -3.32 -3.65 -4.13
CA GLY A 580 -2.31 -2.60 -3.90
C GLY A 580 -1.12 -3.04 -3.04
N ALA A 581 -1.33 -3.77 -1.94
CA ALA A 581 -0.24 -4.22 -1.06
C ALA A 581 0.62 -5.33 -1.69
N CYS A 582 -0.01 -6.33 -2.31
CA CYS A 582 0.70 -7.41 -3.00
C CYS A 582 1.48 -6.89 -4.21
N ALA A 583 0.87 -6.06 -5.06
CA ALA A 583 1.56 -5.50 -6.24
C ALA A 583 2.78 -4.67 -5.82
N ARG A 584 2.68 -3.87 -4.76
CA ARG A 584 3.81 -3.10 -4.21
C ARG A 584 4.93 -3.98 -3.68
N ILE A 585 4.59 -5.05 -2.96
CA ILE A 585 5.57 -5.94 -2.33
C ILE A 585 6.17 -6.94 -3.34
N HIS A 586 5.41 -7.41 -4.33
CA HIS A 586 5.87 -8.28 -5.43
C HIS A 586 7.05 -7.63 -6.18
N HIS A 587 6.90 -6.35 -6.50
CA HIS A 587 7.81 -5.60 -7.37
C HIS A 587 8.79 -4.67 -6.64
N GLY A 588 8.74 -4.56 -5.32
CA GLY A 588 9.74 -3.83 -4.53
C GLY A 588 9.51 -2.33 -4.38
N GLU A 589 8.28 -1.85 -4.20
CA GLU A 589 7.97 -0.47 -3.74
C GLU A 589 8.43 -0.19 -2.29
N ILE A 590 9.50 -0.79 -1.83
CA ILE A 590 9.87 -0.75 -0.41
C ILE A 590 10.75 0.46 -0.09
N LEU A 591 11.31 1.12 -1.10
CA LEU A 591 12.17 2.28 -0.87
C LEU A 591 11.82 3.42 -1.82
N ARG A 592 10.81 4.20 -1.44
CA ARG A 592 10.66 5.55 -1.98
C ARG A 592 11.89 6.36 -1.59
N VAL A 593 12.63 6.82 -2.60
CA VAL A 593 13.79 7.68 -2.42
C VAL A 593 13.35 8.93 -1.66
N ILE A 594 13.85 9.08 -0.43
CA ILE A 594 13.60 10.25 0.41
C ILE A 594 14.00 11.50 -0.38
N ARG A 595 13.04 12.42 -0.54
CA ARG A 595 13.23 13.70 -1.23
C ARG A 595 14.50 14.40 -0.72
N GLY A 596 15.41 14.70 -1.64
CA GLY A 596 16.48 15.68 -1.41
C GLY A 596 17.89 15.14 -1.12
N LYS A 597 18.10 13.82 -1.02
CA LYS A 597 19.47 13.26 -1.01
C LYS A 597 19.67 12.36 -2.23
N LYS A 598 20.42 12.87 -3.23
CA LYS A 598 21.03 12.04 -4.28
C LYS A 598 21.91 11.00 -3.58
N LYS A 599 21.41 9.76 -3.47
CA LYS A 599 22.06 8.49 -3.07
C LYS A 599 21.14 7.75 -2.09
N LEU A 600 20.13 7.05 -2.60
CA LEU A 600 19.40 6.01 -1.86
C LEU A 600 18.52 5.13 -2.80
N VAL A 601 18.79 5.12 -4.12
CA VAL A 601 18.29 4.00 -4.95
C VAL A 601 19.20 2.83 -4.61
N PRO A 602 18.69 1.74 -4.01
CA PRO A 602 19.55 0.63 -3.67
C PRO A 602 20.20 0.08 -4.94
N PRO A 603 21.49 -0.29 -4.90
CA PRO A 603 22.21 -0.75 -6.09
C PRO A 603 21.64 -2.04 -6.71
N TRP A 604 20.75 -2.74 -5.99
CA TRP A 604 20.03 -3.92 -6.45
C TRP A 604 18.64 -3.61 -7.04
N THR A 605 18.36 -2.35 -7.41
CA THR A 605 17.09 -1.97 -8.03
C THR A 605 17.26 -1.28 -9.37
N PHE A 606 16.23 -1.34 -10.22
CA PHE A 606 16.15 -0.68 -11.52
C PHE A 606 14.80 -0.03 -11.76
N GLN A 607 14.68 0.72 -12.85
CA GLN A 607 13.43 1.36 -13.25
C GLN A 607 13.15 1.08 -14.71
N ASN A 608 11.89 0.79 -15.00
CA ASN A 608 11.43 0.64 -16.37
C ASN A 608 11.00 1.97 -16.98
N PRO A 609 11.27 2.17 -18.29
CA PRO A 609 12.20 1.37 -19.09
C PRO A 609 13.66 1.62 -18.71
N VAL A 610 14.47 0.56 -18.75
CA VAL A 610 15.87 0.54 -18.29
C VAL A 610 16.85 1.25 -19.22
N SER A 611 16.48 1.42 -20.48
CA SER A 611 17.32 2.09 -21.48
C SER A 611 17.09 3.61 -21.52
N LYS A 612 18.17 4.39 -21.64
CA LYS A 612 18.05 5.84 -21.87
C LYS A 612 17.79 6.18 -23.34
N THR A 613 18.35 5.42 -24.25
CA THR A 613 18.19 5.55 -25.70
C THR A 613 17.24 4.49 -26.25
N PRO A 614 16.67 4.68 -27.45
CA PRO A 614 15.86 3.65 -28.10
C PRO A 614 16.65 2.33 -28.25
N VAL A 615 15.98 1.21 -27.95
CA VAL A 615 16.48 -0.16 -28.07
C VAL A 615 15.37 -0.99 -28.70
N GLN A 616 15.61 -1.49 -29.92
CA GLN A 616 14.66 -2.28 -30.69
C GLN A 616 15.09 -3.75 -30.74
N ASP A 617 14.13 -4.67 -30.67
CA ASP A 617 14.29 -6.13 -30.75
C ASP A 617 15.36 -6.66 -29.77
N PRO A 618 15.14 -6.47 -28.45
CA PRO A 618 16.14 -6.83 -27.46
C PRO A 618 16.20 -8.34 -27.25
N PHE A 619 17.40 -8.91 -27.38
CA PHE A 619 17.70 -10.28 -27.00
C PHE A 619 18.67 -10.30 -25.81
N VAL A 620 18.22 -10.86 -24.68
CA VAL A 620 19.03 -11.02 -23.47
C VAL A 620 19.24 -12.50 -23.17
N THR A 621 20.46 -12.87 -22.79
CA THR A 621 20.79 -14.23 -22.32
C THR A 621 21.84 -14.21 -21.20
N TRP A 622 21.83 -15.23 -20.35
CA TRP A 622 22.78 -15.43 -19.25
C TRP A 622 23.83 -16.48 -19.63
N ASP A 623 25.11 -16.20 -19.39
CA ASP A 623 26.20 -17.17 -19.50
C ASP A 623 26.74 -17.52 -18.12
N ASP A 624 26.43 -18.73 -17.69
CA ASP A 624 26.83 -19.32 -16.42
C ASP A 624 28.34 -19.41 -16.26
N LYS A 625 29.08 -19.65 -17.36
CA LYS A 625 30.54 -19.75 -17.32
C LYS A 625 31.22 -18.39 -17.18
N ALA A 626 30.69 -17.37 -17.84
CA ALA A 626 31.23 -16.02 -17.78
C ALA A 626 30.71 -15.22 -16.58
N GLY A 627 29.60 -15.65 -15.96
CA GLY A 627 28.96 -14.96 -14.85
C GLY A 627 28.42 -13.60 -15.26
N CYS A 628 27.87 -13.48 -16.47
CA CYS A 628 27.35 -12.22 -17.00
C CYS A 628 26.17 -12.41 -17.96
N TYR A 629 25.42 -11.33 -18.15
CA TYR A 629 24.42 -11.21 -19.19
C TYR A 629 25.00 -10.62 -20.48
N TYR A 630 24.43 -11.03 -21.60
CA TYR A 630 24.63 -10.43 -22.91
C TYR A 630 23.33 -9.80 -23.42
N LEU A 631 23.44 -8.62 -24.05
CA LEU A 631 22.36 -7.97 -24.78
C LEU A 631 22.76 -7.79 -26.25
N LEU A 632 21.86 -8.18 -27.14
CA LEU A 632 21.91 -7.84 -28.56
C LEU A 632 20.61 -7.10 -28.90
N CYS A 633 20.68 -6.16 -29.84
CA CYS A 633 19.54 -5.40 -30.31
C CYS A 633 19.75 -4.95 -31.75
N THR A 634 18.67 -4.54 -32.42
CA THR A 634 18.72 -3.94 -33.75
C THR A 634 19.63 -2.70 -33.74
N SER A 635 20.68 -2.71 -34.58
CA SER A 635 21.75 -1.70 -34.57
C SER A 635 22.18 -1.30 -36.00
N GLY A 636 21.21 -0.97 -36.85
CA GLY A 636 21.47 -0.41 -38.18
C GLY A 636 22.13 -1.42 -39.13
N ASP A 637 23.39 -1.21 -39.49
CA ASP A 637 24.14 -2.05 -40.43
C ASP A 637 25.13 -3.02 -39.75
N GLN A 638 25.02 -3.21 -38.43
CA GLN A 638 25.91 -4.08 -37.68
C GLN A 638 25.18 -4.89 -36.60
N VAL A 639 25.83 -5.97 -36.15
CA VAL A 639 25.46 -6.69 -34.93
C VAL A 639 26.37 -6.19 -33.80
N GLU A 640 25.77 -5.51 -32.82
CA GLU A 640 26.43 -5.09 -31.59
C GLU A 640 26.08 -6.06 -30.45
N ILE A 641 27.07 -6.38 -29.62
CA ILE A 641 26.89 -7.16 -28.39
C ILE A 641 27.33 -6.30 -27.19
N ARG A 642 26.54 -6.31 -26.13
CA ARG A 642 26.84 -5.66 -24.85
C ARG A 642 26.91 -6.70 -23.74
N ARG A 643 27.81 -6.50 -22.78
CA ARG A 643 27.96 -7.37 -21.60
C ARG A 643 27.71 -6.59 -20.32
N GLY A 644 27.18 -7.25 -19.31
CA GLY A 644 27.00 -6.67 -17.98
C GLY A 644 26.72 -7.71 -16.91
N LYS A 645 27.02 -7.38 -15.65
CA LYS A 645 26.70 -8.24 -14.49
C LYS A 645 25.23 -8.17 -14.07
N ASN A 646 24.51 -7.14 -14.48
CA ASN A 646 23.08 -6.97 -14.20
C ASN A 646 22.33 -6.72 -15.50
N ALA A 647 21.14 -7.30 -15.64
CA ALA A 647 20.34 -7.14 -16.86
C ALA A 647 19.88 -5.67 -17.05
N ALA A 648 19.58 -4.99 -15.95
CA ALA A 648 19.09 -3.61 -15.94
C ALA A 648 20.10 -2.57 -16.47
N GLY A 649 21.40 -2.83 -16.36
CA GLY A 649 22.44 -1.94 -16.85
C GLY A 649 22.91 -2.24 -18.28
N LEU A 650 22.43 -3.32 -18.90
CA LEU A 650 22.95 -3.79 -20.20
C LEU A 650 22.76 -2.77 -21.32
N ALA A 651 21.58 -2.12 -21.37
CA ALA A 651 21.28 -1.16 -22.42
C ALA A 651 22.21 0.05 -22.41
N ASP A 652 22.76 0.43 -21.26
CA ASP A 652 23.66 1.57 -21.14
C ASP A 652 25.11 1.11 -20.86
N SER A 653 25.43 -0.18 -21.03
CA SER A 653 26.77 -0.70 -20.73
C SER A 653 27.83 -0.18 -21.69
N ASP A 654 28.93 0.33 -21.13
CA ASP A 654 30.12 0.72 -21.89
C ASP A 654 30.94 -0.49 -22.38
N ASP A 655 30.69 -1.69 -21.83
CA ASP A 655 31.32 -2.94 -22.24
C ASP A 655 30.57 -3.54 -23.45
N ARG A 656 30.87 -3.00 -24.63
CA ARG A 656 30.23 -3.34 -25.91
C ARG A 656 31.24 -3.55 -27.03
N SER A 657 30.87 -4.39 -28.00
CA SER A 657 31.68 -4.67 -29.18
C SER A 657 30.81 -4.90 -30.42
N VAL A 658 31.39 -4.66 -31.60
CA VAL A 658 30.76 -5.04 -32.87
C VAL A 658 31.08 -6.51 -33.13
N ALA A 659 30.09 -7.37 -32.92
CA ALA A 659 30.22 -8.81 -33.16
C ALA A 659 30.45 -9.10 -34.65
N TRP A 660 29.75 -8.36 -35.53
CA TRP A 660 29.87 -8.48 -36.97
C TRP A 660 29.30 -7.26 -37.71
N ARG A 661 29.85 -6.96 -38.88
CA ARG A 661 29.29 -6.00 -39.86
C ARG A 661 29.53 -6.52 -41.28
N PRO A 662 28.67 -6.18 -42.26
CA PRO A 662 28.90 -6.50 -43.66
C PRO A 662 30.29 -6.02 -44.11
N PRO A 663 31.08 -6.87 -44.81
CA PRO A 663 32.42 -6.48 -45.26
C PRO A 663 32.38 -5.43 -46.38
N SER A 664 31.25 -5.31 -47.09
CA SER A 664 31.01 -4.29 -48.11
C SER A 664 29.51 -4.16 -48.40
N LYS A 665 29.10 -3.10 -49.11
CA LYS A 665 27.71 -2.91 -49.57
C LYS A 665 27.22 -3.97 -50.58
N ASN A 666 28.13 -4.75 -51.17
CA ASN A 666 27.83 -5.83 -52.11
C ASN A 666 27.87 -7.22 -51.44
N ALA A 667 27.96 -7.26 -50.11
CA ALA A 667 27.91 -8.52 -49.38
C ALA A 667 26.51 -9.16 -49.49
N PRO A 668 26.39 -10.49 -49.31
CA PRO A 668 25.09 -11.18 -49.36
C PRO A 668 24.03 -10.61 -48.39
N ILE A 669 24.48 -9.95 -47.32
CA ILE A 669 23.68 -9.10 -46.46
C ILE A 669 24.34 -7.71 -46.52
N ALA A 670 23.61 -6.72 -47.04
CA ALA A 670 24.12 -5.39 -47.35
C ALA A 670 23.88 -4.38 -46.21
N GLY A 671 22.93 -4.63 -45.31
CA GLY A 671 22.60 -3.75 -44.18
C GLY A 671 21.24 -4.03 -43.57
N ASN A 672 20.69 -3.07 -42.82
CA ASN A 672 19.38 -3.15 -42.14
C ASN A 672 19.23 -4.43 -41.29
N ILE A 673 20.19 -4.66 -40.40
CA ILE A 673 20.25 -5.84 -39.54
C ILE A 673 19.28 -5.67 -38.37
N THR A 674 18.35 -6.61 -38.21
CA THR A 674 17.33 -6.59 -37.18
C THR A 674 17.28 -7.90 -36.39
N ALA A 675 16.74 -7.82 -35.16
CA ALA A 675 16.46 -8.95 -34.27
C ALA A 675 17.61 -9.99 -34.14
N PRO A 676 18.82 -9.57 -33.76
CA PRO A 676 19.91 -10.52 -33.51
C PRO A 676 19.71 -11.31 -32.22
N GLU A 677 19.77 -12.64 -32.30
CA GLU A 677 19.74 -13.54 -31.14
C GLU A 677 21.05 -14.32 -30.98
N LEU A 678 21.53 -14.46 -29.74
CA LEU A 678 22.76 -15.18 -29.40
C LEU A 678 22.47 -16.52 -28.73
N HIS A 679 22.99 -17.61 -29.30
CA HIS A 679 22.72 -18.96 -28.83
C HIS A 679 24.00 -19.78 -28.68
N ARG A 680 24.04 -20.63 -27.66
CA ARG A 680 25.15 -21.56 -27.43
C ARG A 680 24.85 -22.93 -28.03
N GLY A 681 25.70 -23.35 -28.96
CA GLY A 681 25.62 -24.66 -29.61
C GLY A 681 26.04 -25.81 -28.70
N LYS A 682 25.61 -27.03 -29.07
CA LYS A 682 26.03 -28.29 -28.40
C LYS A 682 27.53 -28.56 -28.55
N ASP A 683 28.13 -28.01 -29.58
CA ASP A 683 29.57 -28.01 -29.87
C ASP A 683 30.35 -26.99 -29.02
N GLY A 684 29.68 -26.25 -28.12
CA GLY A 684 30.28 -25.26 -27.24
C GLY A 684 30.49 -23.89 -27.86
N LYS A 685 30.27 -23.74 -29.19
CA LYS A 685 30.43 -22.48 -29.93
C LYS A 685 29.21 -21.58 -29.79
N TRP A 686 29.40 -20.30 -30.06
CA TRP A 686 28.32 -19.32 -30.08
C TRP A 686 27.85 -19.05 -31.50
N TYR A 687 26.55 -18.88 -31.66
CA TYR A 687 25.87 -18.63 -32.93
C TYR A 687 25.01 -17.39 -32.79
N ILE A 688 25.06 -16.50 -33.78
CA ILE A 688 24.13 -15.38 -33.88
C ILE A 688 23.22 -15.61 -35.08
N TYR A 689 21.91 -15.56 -34.85
CA TYR A 689 20.90 -15.52 -35.90
C TYR A 689 20.33 -14.12 -35.96
N ALA A 690 20.20 -13.57 -37.16
CA ALA A 690 19.63 -12.24 -37.37
C ALA A 690 18.96 -12.17 -38.74
N SER A 691 18.22 -11.08 -38.96
CA SER A 691 17.66 -10.75 -40.26
C SER A 691 18.37 -9.54 -40.86
N GLY A 692 18.51 -9.49 -42.18
CA GLY A 692 19.12 -8.35 -42.84
C GLY A 692 18.78 -8.26 -44.32
N SER A 693 18.86 -7.05 -44.87
CA SER A 693 18.61 -6.79 -46.29
C SER A 693 19.69 -7.39 -47.17
N ASP A 694 19.31 -8.06 -48.25
CA ASP A 694 20.25 -8.54 -49.28
C ASP A 694 20.57 -7.48 -50.36
N GLY A 695 20.02 -6.27 -50.23
CA GLY A 695 20.25 -5.16 -51.16
C GLY A 695 19.56 -5.30 -52.53
N MET A 696 18.73 -6.31 -52.76
CA MET A 696 17.95 -6.45 -53.99
C MET A 696 16.53 -5.88 -53.82
N THR A 697 16.16 -4.89 -54.65
CA THR A 697 14.79 -4.36 -54.77
C THR A 697 14.01 -5.17 -55.80
N ILE A 698 12.77 -5.60 -55.51
CA ILE A 698 11.92 -6.23 -56.53
C ILE A 698 11.47 -5.16 -57.54
N THR A 699 11.84 -5.30 -58.82
CA THR A 699 11.05 -4.73 -59.92
C THR A 699 9.80 -5.58 -60.09
N THR A 700 8.70 -5.28 -59.39
CA THR A 700 7.39 -5.85 -59.73
C THR A 700 6.93 -5.16 -61.00
N GLY A 701 7.08 -5.84 -62.13
CA GLY A 701 6.65 -5.34 -63.43
C GLY A 701 5.14 -5.16 -63.48
N THR A 702 4.70 -3.91 -63.60
CA THR A 702 3.59 -3.46 -64.44
C THR A 702 3.82 -2.01 -64.83
N SER A 703 3.96 -1.78 -66.15
CA SER A 703 3.64 -0.57 -66.93
C SER A 703 4.15 0.80 -66.48
N SER A 704 4.87 1.43 -67.41
CA SER A 704 5.19 2.86 -67.52
C SER A 704 4.14 3.81 -66.96
N MET A 705 4.62 4.86 -66.30
CA MET A 705 3.88 5.97 -65.67
C MET A 705 3.00 6.84 -66.61
N ASP A 706 2.65 6.39 -67.82
CA ASP A 706 2.03 7.28 -68.83
C ASP A 706 0.55 7.02 -69.16
N GLU A 707 -0.11 5.98 -68.63
CA GLU A 707 -1.54 5.77 -68.92
C GLU A 707 -2.31 5.24 -67.70
N MET A 708 -2.85 6.15 -66.87
CA MET A 708 -4.16 5.97 -66.22
C MET A 708 -4.67 7.32 -65.73
N GLY A 709 -5.74 7.79 -66.38
CA GLY A 709 -6.27 9.15 -66.31
C GLY A 709 -6.65 9.61 -64.90
N LEU A 710 -5.91 10.61 -64.42
CA LEU A 710 -6.36 11.57 -63.41
C LEU A 710 -7.31 12.57 -64.08
N GLN A 711 -8.59 12.20 -64.28
CA GLN A 711 -9.60 13.19 -64.62
C GLN A 711 -11.04 12.88 -64.17
N ASP A 712 -11.31 11.77 -63.46
CA ASP A 712 -12.70 11.38 -63.17
C ASP A 712 -13.02 11.07 -61.69
N MET A 713 -12.41 11.79 -60.75
CA MET A 713 -12.71 11.68 -59.32
C MET A 713 -12.84 13.03 -58.60
N GLY A 714 -13.41 14.04 -59.28
CA GLY A 714 -14.07 15.21 -58.68
C GLY A 714 -13.62 15.70 -57.29
N LEU A 715 -12.34 16.04 -57.12
CA LEU A 715 -11.83 16.70 -55.92
C LEU A 715 -11.09 17.97 -56.35
N GLY A 716 -11.69 19.12 -56.06
CA GLY A 716 -11.18 20.44 -56.45
C GLY A 716 -9.94 20.87 -55.65
N ASP A 717 -9.00 21.50 -56.37
CA ASP A 717 -8.29 22.76 -56.14
C ASP A 717 -7.72 23.19 -54.78
N ASP A 718 -7.63 22.36 -53.74
CA ASP A 718 -7.01 22.79 -52.45
C ASP A 718 -5.80 21.95 -51.96
N ILE A 719 -5.11 21.24 -52.85
CA ILE A 719 -3.89 20.49 -52.50
C ILE A 719 -2.74 20.79 -53.48
N MET A 720 -2.38 22.07 -53.64
CA MET A 720 -1.12 22.46 -54.28
C MET A 720 -0.11 23.13 -53.32
N GLY A 721 -0.43 23.20 -52.02
CA GLY A 721 0.53 23.57 -50.97
C GLY A 721 1.24 22.40 -50.29
N ALA A 722 0.77 21.16 -50.45
CA ALA A 722 1.30 20.00 -49.74
C ALA A 722 2.42 19.24 -50.51
N ALA A 723 2.51 19.42 -51.83
CA ALA A 723 3.43 18.66 -52.69
C ALA A 723 4.90 19.10 -52.60
N GLU A 724 5.20 20.29 -52.06
CA GLU A 724 6.59 20.72 -51.81
C GLU A 724 7.12 20.32 -50.43
N SER A 725 6.25 19.96 -49.47
CA SER A 725 6.67 19.56 -48.12
C SER A 725 7.13 18.10 -48.01
N LEU A 726 6.81 17.27 -49.02
CA LEU A 726 7.12 15.84 -49.03
C LEU A 726 8.48 15.49 -49.66
N LYS A 727 9.19 16.47 -50.24
CA LYS A 727 10.53 16.25 -50.83
C LYS A 727 11.66 16.03 -49.80
N GLY A 728 11.36 16.19 -48.50
CA GLY A 728 12.34 16.05 -47.41
C GLY A 728 12.12 14.84 -46.48
N ASP A 729 11.04 14.08 -46.64
CA ASP A 729 10.69 13.02 -45.70
C ASP A 729 11.33 11.68 -46.08
N ARG A 730 12.31 11.23 -45.30
CA ARG A 730 12.97 9.92 -45.50
C ARG A 730 12.00 8.75 -45.37
N SER A 731 10.90 8.92 -44.62
CA SER A 731 9.94 7.85 -44.35
C SER A 731 9.18 7.36 -45.59
N PHE A 732 9.01 8.21 -46.61
CA PHE A 732 8.34 7.82 -47.86
C PHE A 732 9.27 7.11 -48.84
N LYS A 733 10.59 7.38 -48.77
CA LYS A 733 11.62 6.69 -49.55
C LYS A 733 11.93 5.30 -48.98
N ASP A 734 11.99 5.20 -47.65
CA ASP A 734 12.23 3.93 -46.93
C ASP A 734 11.05 2.96 -47.03
N MET A 735 9.83 3.44 -47.29
CA MET A 735 8.64 2.60 -47.49
C MET A 735 8.57 2.00 -48.92
N LEU A 736 9.25 2.61 -49.90
CA LEU A 736 9.26 2.19 -51.30
C LEU A 736 10.48 1.33 -51.68
N GLU A 737 11.55 1.33 -50.88
CA GLU A 737 12.67 0.39 -51.01
C GLU A 737 12.38 -0.91 -50.24
N ALA A 738 11.42 -1.71 -50.72
CA ALA A 738 11.21 -3.07 -50.24
C ALA A 738 12.40 -3.95 -50.66
N SER A 739 13.47 -3.95 -49.88
CA SER A 739 14.52 -4.98 -49.96
C SER A 739 14.04 -6.24 -49.23
N GLU A 740 14.23 -7.41 -49.82
CA GLU A 740 13.91 -8.67 -49.15
C GLU A 740 14.85 -8.89 -47.95
N ASN A 741 14.26 -9.25 -46.79
CA ASN A 741 15.04 -9.55 -45.59
C ASN A 741 15.37 -11.05 -45.56
N ARG A 742 16.62 -11.37 -45.23
CA ARG A 742 17.14 -12.74 -45.18
C ARG A 742 17.55 -13.09 -43.77
N LEU A 743 17.15 -14.29 -43.34
CA LEU A 743 17.71 -14.90 -42.14
C LEU A 743 19.13 -15.37 -42.45
N PHE A 744 20.09 -14.93 -41.63
CA PHE A 744 21.48 -15.35 -41.75
C PHE A 744 22.04 -15.81 -40.41
N VAL A 745 23.12 -16.57 -40.48
CA VAL A 745 23.80 -17.13 -39.32
C VAL A 745 25.27 -16.74 -39.30
N LEU A 746 25.73 -16.38 -38.10
CA LEU A 746 27.11 -16.14 -37.76
C LEU A 746 27.58 -17.16 -36.72
N GLN A 747 28.88 -17.50 -36.74
CA GLN A 747 29.51 -18.38 -35.74
C GLN A 747 30.69 -17.65 -35.09
N SER A 748 30.89 -17.84 -33.79
CA SER A 748 32.01 -17.23 -33.06
C SER A 748 33.36 -17.73 -33.56
N LYS A 749 34.35 -16.83 -33.57
CA LYS A 749 35.75 -17.16 -33.92
C LYS A 749 36.49 -17.93 -32.82
N GLY A 750 36.01 -17.83 -31.59
CA GLY A 750 36.54 -18.52 -30.43
C GLY A 750 35.49 -18.65 -29.33
N ASP A 751 35.95 -18.92 -28.10
CA ASP A 751 35.09 -19.13 -26.94
C ASP A 751 34.52 -17.82 -26.37
N ASP A 752 35.25 -16.71 -26.51
CA ASP A 752 34.82 -15.38 -26.13
C ASP A 752 33.96 -14.74 -27.23
N VAL A 753 32.72 -14.39 -26.90
CA VAL A 753 31.77 -13.72 -27.80
C VAL A 753 32.25 -12.33 -28.23
N PHE A 754 33.18 -11.71 -27.51
CA PHE A 754 33.81 -10.43 -27.89
C PHE A 754 34.96 -10.61 -28.90
N GLY A 755 35.40 -11.85 -29.17
CA GLY A 755 36.40 -12.18 -30.19
C GLY A 755 35.91 -12.04 -31.64
N GLY A 756 34.63 -11.72 -31.82
CA GLY A 756 33.99 -11.49 -33.12
C GLY A 756 33.47 -12.77 -33.78
N PHE A 757 32.65 -12.57 -34.82
CA PHE A 757 31.93 -13.63 -35.51
C PHE A 757 32.27 -13.70 -37.01
N GLU A 758 32.08 -14.89 -37.58
CA GLU A 758 32.20 -15.16 -39.01
C GLU A 758 30.83 -15.41 -39.64
N PHE A 759 30.59 -14.79 -40.80
CA PHE A 759 29.42 -15.07 -41.60
C PHE A 759 29.45 -16.48 -42.17
N LYS A 760 28.42 -17.29 -41.90
CA LYS A 760 28.34 -18.68 -42.37
C LYS A 760 27.34 -18.87 -43.50
N GLY A 761 26.33 -18.00 -43.63
CA GLY A 761 25.45 -18.00 -44.79
C GLY A 761 24.05 -17.47 -44.52
N ILE A 762 23.28 -17.34 -45.59
CA ILE A 762 21.84 -17.14 -45.57
C ILE A 762 21.17 -18.51 -45.45
N LEU A 763 20.23 -18.65 -44.52
CA LEU A 763 19.59 -19.94 -44.21
C LEU A 763 18.63 -20.40 -45.31
N ASP A 764 17.91 -19.47 -45.91
CA ASP A 764 17.05 -19.72 -47.07
C ASP A 764 16.96 -18.46 -47.94
N LYS A 765 17.47 -18.54 -49.17
CA LYS A 765 17.51 -17.42 -50.11
C LYS A 765 16.19 -17.22 -50.86
N THR A 766 15.24 -18.14 -50.71
CA THR A 766 13.99 -18.16 -51.48
C THR A 766 12.83 -17.47 -50.78
N ILE A 767 13.03 -17.02 -49.54
CA ILE A 767 12.01 -16.43 -48.69
C ILE A 767 12.48 -15.10 -48.11
N SER A 768 11.56 -14.15 -47.96
CA SER A 768 11.77 -12.96 -47.15
C SER A 768 11.28 -13.25 -45.72
N ALA A 769 12.16 -13.13 -44.73
CA ALA A 769 11.88 -13.50 -43.35
C ALA A 769 12.65 -12.64 -42.33
N LEU A 770 12.06 -12.53 -41.14
CA LEU A 770 12.46 -11.69 -40.03
C LEU A 770 12.41 -12.47 -38.70
N ASP A 771 13.04 -11.91 -37.67
CA ASP A 771 12.94 -12.31 -36.27
C ASP A 771 13.15 -13.82 -36.03
N PRO A 772 14.36 -14.34 -36.27
CA PRO A 772 14.64 -15.74 -36.05
C PRO A 772 14.72 -16.05 -34.55
N THR A 773 14.10 -17.13 -34.12
CA THR A 773 14.35 -17.73 -32.80
C THR A 773 14.59 -19.23 -32.92
N ILE A 774 15.55 -19.76 -32.16
CA ILE A 774 15.81 -21.20 -32.13
C ILE A 774 15.49 -21.80 -30.76
N PHE A 775 15.02 -23.04 -30.77
CA PHE A 775 14.77 -23.79 -29.55
C PHE A 775 14.96 -25.29 -29.79
N ARG A 776 15.03 -26.05 -28.70
CA ARG A 776 15.11 -27.52 -28.75
C ARG A 776 13.89 -28.12 -28.09
N ASP A 777 13.45 -29.27 -28.60
CA ASP A 777 12.43 -30.09 -27.94
C ASP A 777 13.04 -31.00 -26.86
N ALA A 778 12.20 -31.84 -26.24
CA ALA A 778 12.61 -32.81 -25.22
C ALA A 778 13.65 -33.83 -25.74
N ASP A 779 13.58 -34.18 -27.02
CA ASP A 779 14.52 -35.09 -27.70
C ASP A 779 15.79 -34.36 -28.17
N SER A 780 15.92 -33.07 -27.83
CA SER A 780 17.00 -32.17 -28.25
C SER A 780 17.12 -31.95 -29.76
N THR A 781 16.03 -32.14 -30.51
CA THR A 781 15.93 -31.76 -31.92
C THR A 781 15.87 -30.24 -32.02
N LEU A 782 16.64 -29.66 -32.94
CA LEU A 782 16.75 -28.22 -33.13
C LEU A 782 15.69 -27.71 -34.13
N TYR A 783 14.97 -26.67 -33.73
CA TYR A 783 13.97 -25.98 -34.55
C TYR A 783 14.25 -24.48 -34.59
N MET A 784 13.83 -23.84 -35.67
CA MET A 784 13.75 -22.40 -35.78
C MET A 784 12.32 -21.97 -36.05
N CYS A 785 11.85 -20.98 -35.29
CA CYS A 785 10.67 -20.19 -35.60
C CYS A 785 11.10 -18.83 -36.16
N TYR A 786 10.36 -18.29 -37.12
CA TYR A 786 10.62 -16.96 -37.69
C TYR A 786 9.35 -16.36 -38.29
N ALA A 787 9.36 -15.05 -38.52
CA ALA A 787 8.30 -14.33 -39.20
C ALA A 787 8.56 -14.27 -40.71
N GLN A 788 7.75 -14.95 -41.53
CA GLN A 788 7.81 -14.87 -42.99
C GLN A 788 6.97 -13.70 -43.50
N GLN A 789 7.55 -12.87 -44.37
CA GLN A 789 6.84 -11.79 -45.05
C GLN A 789 6.10 -12.33 -46.29
N ALA A 790 4.79 -12.08 -46.38
CA ALA A 790 3.90 -12.49 -47.48
C ALA A 790 2.85 -11.36 -47.74
N THR A 791 1.61 -11.67 -48.15
CA THR A 791 0.46 -10.72 -48.19
C THR A 791 0.04 -10.19 -46.79
N GLY A 792 0.94 -10.29 -45.81
CA GLY A 792 0.82 -10.16 -44.36
C GLY A 792 2.08 -10.77 -43.73
N THR A 793 2.00 -11.25 -42.49
CA THR A 793 3.11 -11.95 -41.81
C THR A 793 2.67 -13.30 -41.27
N ARG A 794 3.56 -14.28 -41.30
CA ARG A 794 3.28 -15.64 -40.84
C ARG A 794 4.36 -16.11 -39.90
N ILE A 795 3.99 -16.69 -38.76
CA ILE A 795 4.96 -17.39 -37.91
C ILE A 795 5.14 -18.79 -38.49
N VAL A 796 6.36 -19.10 -38.88
CA VAL A 796 6.75 -20.35 -39.54
C VAL A 796 7.76 -21.07 -38.67
N ILE A 797 7.59 -22.40 -38.53
CA ILE A 797 8.58 -23.29 -37.91
C ILE A 797 9.25 -24.16 -38.97
N ARG A 798 10.55 -24.41 -38.79
CA ARG A 798 11.31 -25.36 -39.61
C ARG A 798 12.33 -26.12 -38.77
N LYS A 799 12.52 -27.40 -39.07
CA LYS A 799 13.54 -28.22 -38.43
C LYS A 799 14.92 -27.84 -38.97
N MET A 800 15.89 -27.74 -38.07
CA MET A 800 17.29 -27.50 -38.40
C MET A 800 18.07 -28.82 -38.48
N LYS A 801 19.02 -28.91 -39.40
CA LYS A 801 19.97 -30.02 -39.46
C LYS A 801 21.04 -29.87 -38.39
N ASP A 802 21.55 -28.65 -38.28
CA ASP A 802 22.60 -28.20 -37.38
C ASP A 802 22.44 -26.70 -37.13
N TYR A 803 23.37 -26.09 -36.42
CA TYR A 803 23.34 -24.65 -36.13
C TYR A 803 23.53 -23.76 -37.36
N LEU A 804 23.88 -24.31 -38.53
CA LEU A 804 24.24 -23.53 -39.72
C LEU A 804 23.22 -23.64 -40.84
N SER A 805 22.32 -24.63 -40.81
CA SER A 805 21.46 -24.95 -41.95
C SER A 805 20.14 -25.61 -41.55
N PHE A 806 19.11 -25.38 -42.37
CA PHE A 806 17.85 -26.13 -42.30
C PHE A 806 18.04 -27.58 -42.74
N ASP A 807 17.23 -28.48 -42.17
CA ASP A 807 17.13 -29.85 -42.66
C ASP A 807 16.57 -29.84 -44.10
N PRO A 808 17.32 -30.35 -45.10
CA PRO A 808 16.87 -30.36 -46.50
C PRO A 808 15.54 -31.09 -46.72
N GLU A 809 15.25 -32.11 -45.89
CA GLU A 809 14.01 -32.88 -45.96
C GLU A 809 12.85 -32.19 -45.20
N SER A 810 13.15 -31.16 -44.41
CA SER A 810 12.15 -30.42 -43.65
C SER A 810 11.54 -29.28 -44.47
N LYS A 811 10.23 -29.40 -44.70
CA LYS A 811 9.42 -28.31 -45.26
C LYS A 811 9.02 -27.30 -44.17
N PRO A 812 8.97 -25.99 -44.47
CA PRO A 812 8.47 -24.98 -43.54
C PRO A 812 6.98 -25.23 -43.24
N VAL A 813 6.60 -25.05 -41.97
CA VAL A 813 5.21 -25.20 -41.50
C VAL A 813 4.72 -23.87 -40.95
N ILE A 814 3.64 -23.35 -41.51
CA ILE A 814 2.99 -22.13 -41.01
C ILE A 814 2.23 -22.48 -39.73
N LEU A 815 2.66 -21.94 -38.59
CA LEU A 815 1.96 -22.09 -37.31
C LEU A 815 0.83 -21.07 -37.17
N LEU A 816 1.11 -19.81 -37.53
CA LEU A 816 0.18 -18.68 -37.39
C LEU A 816 0.22 -17.85 -38.66
N ASN A 817 -0.93 -17.35 -39.10
CA ASN A 817 -1.06 -16.54 -40.30
C ASN A 817 -1.92 -15.30 -39.99
N SER A 818 -1.40 -14.11 -40.25
CA SER A 818 -2.22 -12.90 -40.18
C SER A 818 -3.12 -12.81 -41.42
N HIS A 819 -4.38 -12.39 -41.22
CA HIS A 819 -5.40 -12.35 -42.28
C HIS A 819 -5.54 -10.97 -42.92
N SER A 820 -4.84 -9.96 -42.41
CA SER A 820 -4.84 -8.58 -42.89
C SER A 820 -3.43 -8.00 -42.87
N THR A 821 -3.19 -6.94 -43.66
CA THR A 821 -1.94 -6.16 -43.62
C THR A 821 -1.84 -5.27 -42.37
N SER A 822 -2.91 -5.19 -41.58
CA SER A 822 -2.97 -4.42 -40.32
C SER A 822 -2.57 -5.28 -39.11
N ASP A 823 -2.68 -6.60 -39.23
CA ASP A 823 -2.27 -7.58 -38.21
C ASP A 823 -0.87 -8.10 -38.55
N ILE A 824 0.07 -7.87 -37.64
CA ILE A 824 1.48 -8.27 -37.82
C ILE A 824 1.83 -9.28 -36.74
N TYR A 825 2.04 -10.52 -37.14
CA TYR A 825 2.56 -11.60 -36.31
C TYR A 825 4.06 -11.73 -36.56
N GLU A 826 4.84 -11.27 -35.59
CA GLU A 826 6.30 -11.20 -35.66
C GLU A 826 6.93 -11.52 -34.30
N ALA A 827 8.26 -11.48 -34.21
CA ALA A 827 9.02 -11.75 -33.00
C ALA A 827 8.60 -13.04 -32.26
N PRO A 828 8.61 -14.21 -32.92
CA PRO A 828 8.34 -15.46 -32.22
C PRO A 828 9.39 -15.70 -31.14
N ALA A 829 8.96 -16.15 -29.97
CA ALA A 829 9.84 -16.60 -28.89
C ALA A 829 9.24 -17.87 -28.27
N VAL A 830 10.08 -18.79 -27.81
CA VAL A 830 9.62 -20.06 -27.23
C VAL A 830 10.10 -20.21 -25.79
N ILE A 831 9.16 -20.44 -24.88
CA ILE A 831 9.45 -20.80 -23.49
C ILE A 831 9.29 -22.31 -23.35
N ALA A 832 10.35 -22.97 -22.86
CA ALA A 832 10.32 -24.36 -22.46
C ALA A 832 10.39 -24.46 -20.93
N ARG A 833 9.36 -25.03 -20.29
CA ARG A 833 9.30 -25.16 -18.84
C ARG A 833 8.44 -26.36 -18.43
N ASP A 834 8.90 -27.13 -17.45
CA ASP A 834 8.16 -28.28 -16.87
C ASP A 834 7.64 -29.27 -17.93
N GLY A 835 8.45 -29.50 -18.97
CA GLY A 835 8.10 -30.39 -20.10
C GLY A 835 7.08 -29.81 -21.09
N ARG A 836 6.68 -28.55 -20.93
CA ARG A 836 5.72 -27.83 -21.79
C ARG A 836 6.45 -26.81 -22.67
N LEU A 837 5.87 -26.53 -23.83
CA LEU A 837 6.35 -25.53 -24.79
C LEU A 837 5.28 -24.47 -25.04
N PHE A 838 5.68 -23.22 -24.99
CA PHE A 838 4.82 -22.07 -25.24
C PHE A 838 5.43 -21.18 -26.31
N LEU A 839 4.65 -20.81 -27.32
CA LEU A 839 5.02 -19.87 -28.37
C LEU A 839 4.41 -18.51 -28.07
N ILE A 840 5.27 -17.50 -27.94
CA ILE A 840 4.93 -16.09 -27.75
C ILE A 840 5.20 -15.36 -29.08
N TYR A 841 4.36 -14.40 -29.43
CA TYR A 841 4.53 -13.57 -30.62
C TYR A 841 3.89 -12.20 -30.45
N SER A 842 4.49 -11.18 -31.07
CA SER A 842 3.92 -9.83 -31.17
C SER A 842 2.76 -9.84 -32.16
N CYS A 843 1.72 -9.05 -31.89
CA CYS A 843 0.51 -8.97 -32.72
C CYS A 843 0.37 -7.68 -33.55
N MET A 844 1.29 -6.73 -33.40
CA MET A 844 1.29 -5.46 -34.14
C MET A 844 2.71 -4.95 -34.34
N GLY A 845 2.91 -4.19 -35.41
CA GLY A 845 4.19 -3.51 -35.66
C GLY A 845 4.45 -2.40 -34.65
N ARG A 846 5.73 -2.05 -34.48
CA ARG A 846 6.25 -1.09 -33.49
C ARG A 846 5.69 0.34 -33.55
N TRP A 847 4.84 0.66 -34.53
CA TRP A 847 4.15 1.94 -34.65
C TRP A 847 2.80 1.99 -33.94
N SER A 848 2.25 0.84 -33.50
CA SER A 848 0.90 0.75 -32.92
C SER A 848 0.89 0.96 -31.41
N ASN A 849 0.11 1.96 -30.96
CA ASN A 849 -0.13 2.19 -29.52
C ASN A 849 -0.88 1.03 -28.83
N SER A 850 -1.57 0.21 -29.61
CA SER A 850 -2.39 -0.92 -29.15
C SER A 850 -1.69 -2.27 -29.27
N GLY A 851 -0.38 -2.28 -29.56
CA GLY A 851 0.41 -3.52 -29.67
C GLY A 851 0.34 -4.36 -28.40
N LEU A 852 0.44 -5.68 -28.58
CA LEU A 852 0.37 -6.69 -27.52
C LEU A 852 1.11 -7.95 -27.97
N MET A 853 1.48 -8.78 -27.00
CA MET A 853 1.97 -10.14 -27.22
C MET A 853 0.91 -11.17 -26.85
N LYS A 854 0.84 -12.25 -27.63
CA LYS A 854 0.02 -13.43 -27.34
C LYS A 854 0.88 -14.65 -27.08
N ILE A 855 0.32 -15.61 -26.35
CA ILE A 855 0.92 -16.90 -26.05
C ILE A 855 -0.01 -18.04 -26.48
N CYS A 856 0.55 -19.06 -27.11
CA CYS A 856 -0.14 -20.33 -27.36
C CYS A 856 0.71 -21.52 -26.92
N GLU A 857 0.06 -22.53 -26.35
CA GLU A 857 0.72 -23.74 -25.87
C GLU A 857 0.76 -24.82 -26.96
N TYR A 858 1.86 -25.58 -26.98
CA TYR A 858 1.95 -26.83 -27.70
C TYR A 858 1.21 -27.94 -26.96
N THR A 859 0.12 -28.43 -27.54
CA THR A 859 -0.75 -29.46 -26.93
C THR A 859 -0.81 -30.75 -27.77
N GLY A 860 -0.01 -30.84 -28.83
CA GLY A 860 -0.02 -31.96 -29.78
C GLY A 860 1.07 -33.00 -29.54
N LYS A 861 1.17 -33.96 -30.48
CA LYS A 861 2.22 -35.00 -30.50
C LYS A 861 3.35 -34.71 -31.50
N GLU A 862 3.14 -33.80 -32.45
CA GLU A 862 4.10 -33.48 -33.51
C GLU A 862 4.33 -31.96 -33.58
N ILE A 863 5.54 -31.50 -33.25
CA ILE A 863 5.91 -30.07 -33.23
C ILE A 863 5.76 -29.41 -34.60
N MET A 864 6.07 -30.15 -35.68
CA MET A 864 5.99 -29.70 -37.08
C MET A 864 4.56 -29.78 -37.66
N ARG A 865 3.53 -29.51 -36.84
CA ARG A 865 2.13 -29.50 -37.26
C ARG A 865 1.40 -28.29 -36.68
N ALA A 866 0.84 -27.46 -37.56
CA ALA A 866 0.13 -26.23 -37.16
C ALA A 866 -0.97 -26.50 -36.10
N ALA A 867 -1.76 -27.57 -36.28
CA ALA A 867 -2.83 -27.94 -35.35
C ALA A 867 -2.35 -28.37 -33.95
N SER A 868 -1.04 -28.58 -33.75
CA SER A 868 -0.46 -28.90 -32.45
C SER A 868 -0.17 -27.68 -31.59
N TRP A 869 -0.22 -26.49 -32.17
CA TRP A 869 -0.09 -25.20 -31.50
C TRP A 869 -1.47 -24.55 -31.47
N ASN A 870 -2.15 -24.55 -30.32
CA ASN A 870 -3.57 -24.21 -30.22
C ASN A 870 -3.84 -22.70 -30.40
N ALA A 871 -3.65 -22.21 -31.63
CA ALA A 871 -3.72 -20.80 -31.98
C ALA A 871 -5.09 -20.15 -31.73
N ARG A 872 -6.18 -20.93 -31.81
CA ARG A 872 -7.55 -20.45 -31.55
C ARG A 872 -7.80 -20.15 -30.08
N ALA A 873 -7.04 -20.79 -29.18
CA ALA A 873 -7.08 -20.55 -27.74
C ALA A 873 -5.92 -19.65 -27.27
N ALA A 874 -5.20 -18.98 -28.20
CA ALA A 874 -4.10 -18.10 -27.83
C ALA A 874 -4.61 -16.95 -26.95
N ARG A 875 -4.01 -16.83 -25.77
CA ARG A 875 -4.37 -15.82 -24.77
C ARG A 875 -3.46 -14.61 -24.88
N ASN A 876 -3.91 -13.48 -24.34
CA ASN A 876 -3.04 -12.33 -24.16
C ASN A 876 -1.96 -12.69 -23.15
N PHE A 877 -0.71 -12.34 -23.47
CA PHE A 877 0.45 -12.59 -22.63
C PHE A 877 0.97 -11.28 -22.01
N LEU A 878 1.09 -10.23 -22.82
CA LEU A 878 1.40 -8.87 -22.38
C LEU A 878 0.59 -7.88 -23.21
N VAL A 879 -0.21 -7.02 -22.57
CA VAL A 879 -1.06 -6.03 -23.26
C VAL A 879 -0.50 -4.60 -23.14
N SER A 880 -0.98 -3.67 -23.96
CA SER A 880 -0.61 -2.25 -23.85
C SER A 880 -1.22 -1.59 -22.60
N GLY A 881 -0.40 -0.81 -21.88
CA GLY A 881 -0.82 0.17 -20.86
C GLY A 881 -1.43 -0.36 -19.54
N ASN A 882 -1.35 0.51 -18.51
CA ASN A 882 -2.13 0.42 -17.27
C ASN A 882 -3.36 1.35 -17.36
N LYS A 883 -4.49 0.99 -16.72
CA LYS A 883 -5.60 1.93 -16.51
C LYS A 883 -5.12 2.98 -15.50
N LEU A 884 -4.56 4.09 -15.98
CA LEU A 884 -4.13 5.20 -15.13
C LEU A 884 -5.36 6.00 -14.69
N SER A 885 -5.56 6.10 -13.37
CA SER A 885 -6.79 6.59 -12.73
C SER A 885 -6.87 8.12 -12.73
N SER A 886 -5.75 8.83 -12.85
CA SER A 886 -5.73 10.30 -12.89
C SER A 886 -5.39 10.89 -14.26
N ILE A 887 -5.96 12.05 -14.56
CA ILE A 887 -5.65 12.86 -15.75
C ILE A 887 -4.17 13.29 -15.78
N ALA A 888 -3.52 13.38 -14.61
CA ALA A 888 -2.12 13.74 -14.47
C ALA A 888 -1.18 12.59 -14.88
N GLU A 889 -1.49 11.36 -14.50
CA GLU A 889 -0.74 10.15 -14.91
C GLU A 889 -0.92 9.85 -16.40
N GLN A 890 -2.11 10.05 -16.95
CA GLN A 890 -2.35 9.91 -18.39
C GLN A 890 -1.52 10.89 -19.24
N LYS A 891 -1.07 12.01 -18.65
CA LYS A 891 -0.17 13.00 -19.27
C LYS A 891 1.30 12.78 -18.94
N ASP A 892 1.63 11.84 -18.05
CA ASP A 892 3.01 11.53 -17.70
C ASP A 892 3.64 10.56 -18.71
N ARG A 893 4.64 11.07 -19.42
CA ARG A 893 5.43 10.38 -20.44
C ARG A 893 6.38 9.30 -19.90
N PHE A 894 6.51 9.16 -18.58
CA PHE A 894 7.33 8.13 -17.93
C PHE A 894 6.49 7.05 -17.26
N ALA A 895 5.18 7.26 -17.13
CA ALA A 895 4.25 6.35 -16.47
C ALA A 895 3.46 5.48 -17.46
N GLN A 896 4.00 5.21 -18.65
CA GLN A 896 3.32 4.43 -19.70
C GLN A 896 4.30 3.52 -20.46
N CYS A 897 3.83 2.33 -20.82
CA CYS A 897 4.40 1.48 -21.85
C CYS A 897 3.30 1.15 -22.85
N LEU A 898 3.45 1.65 -24.08
CA LEU A 898 2.49 1.49 -25.16
C LEU A 898 3.07 0.57 -26.23
N GLY A 899 2.22 -0.29 -26.78
CA GLY A 899 2.60 -1.22 -27.85
C GLY A 899 3.80 -2.10 -27.51
N PRO A 900 3.80 -2.84 -26.38
CA PRO A 900 4.83 -3.84 -26.14
C PRO A 900 4.89 -4.84 -27.30
N GLY A 901 6.10 -5.15 -27.74
CA GLY A 901 6.38 -6.02 -28.89
C GLY A 901 7.51 -6.99 -28.58
N HIS A 902 8.37 -7.23 -29.57
CA HIS A 902 9.52 -8.13 -29.54
C HIS A 902 10.13 -8.29 -28.14
N GLY A 903 10.14 -9.54 -27.65
CA GLY A 903 10.61 -9.90 -26.31
C GLY A 903 11.47 -11.16 -26.31
N SER A 904 12.47 -11.18 -25.43
CA SER A 904 13.34 -12.32 -25.17
C SER A 904 13.26 -12.76 -23.71
N PHE A 905 13.41 -14.06 -23.48
CA PHE A 905 13.22 -14.67 -22.16
C PHE A 905 14.52 -15.26 -21.63
N PHE A 906 14.86 -14.96 -20.38
CA PHE A 906 16.13 -15.35 -19.78
C PHE A 906 15.97 -15.65 -18.28
N PRO A 907 16.78 -16.56 -17.72
CA PRO A 907 16.73 -16.88 -16.29
C PRO A 907 17.45 -15.82 -15.44
N SER A 908 17.08 -15.73 -14.16
CA SER A 908 17.94 -15.13 -13.13
C SER A 908 19.25 -15.93 -12.98
N PRO A 909 20.31 -15.37 -12.37
CA PRO A 909 21.62 -16.04 -12.28
C PRO A 909 21.58 -17.37 -11.50
N ASP A 910 20.66 -17.51 -10.54
CA ASP A 910 20.43 -18.74 -9.78
C ASP A 910 19.43 -19.69 -10.45
N GLY A 911 18.85 -19.31 -11.58
CA GLY A 911 17.89 -20.09 -12.35
C GLY A 911 16.50 -20.22 -11.70
N THR A 912 16.21 -19.49 -10.62
CA THR A 912 14.92 -19.61 -9.90
C THR A 912 13.80 -18.79 -10.52
N GLU A 913 14.14 -17.69 -11.20
CA GLU A 913 13.17 -16.78 -11.82
C GLU A 913 13.30 -16.76 -13.35
N LEU A 914 12.18 -16.50 -14.03
CA LEU A 914 12.13 -16.25 -15.46
C LEU A 914 11.84 -14.77 -15.70
N TRP A 915 12.62 -14.13 -16.56
CA TRP A 915 12.51 -12.72 -16.89
C TRP A 915 12.34 -12.50 -18.39
N CYS A 916 11.68 -11.40 -18.75
CA CYS A 916 11.45 -10.97 -20.11
C CYS A 916 12.08 -9.60 -20.34
N ALA A 917 12.89 -9.49 -21.40
CA ALA A 917 13.38 -8.23 -21.95
C ALA A 917 12.57 -7.93 -23.20
N TYR A 918 11.80 -6.84 -23.21
CA TYR A 918 10.94 -6.48 -24.34
C TYR A 918 11.04 -4.99 -24.66
N HIS A 919 10.66 -4.62 -25.88
CA HIS A 919 10.59 -3.22 -26.27
C HIS A 919 9.17 -2.63 -26.13
N GLY A 920 9.08 -1.33 -25.88
CA GLY A 920 7.81 -0.61 -25.83
C GLY A 920 7.99 0.90 -25.96
N MET A 921 6.91 1.62 -26.27
CA MET A 921 6.95 3.07 -26.42
C MET A 921 6.70 3.78 -25.08
N ARG A 922 7.44 4.86 -24.82
CA ARG A 922 7.23 5.76 -23.68
C ARG A 922 6.10 6.78 -23.92
N ARG A 923 5.69 6.97 -25.18
CA ARG A 923 4.70 7.99 -25.58
C ARG A 923 3.83 7.46 -26.71
N PRO A 924 2.59 7.95 -26.84
CA PRO A 924 1.77 7.61 -27.98
C PRO A 924 2.45 8.02 -29.29
N ASN A 925 2.51 7.10 -30.24
CA ASN A 925 2.83 7.43 -31.62
C ASN A 925 1.64 8.17 -32.24
N THR A 926 1.87 9.38 -32.74
CA THR A 926 0.86 10.22 -33.39
C THR A 926 0.99 10.22 -34.92
N GLY A 927 2.00 9.53 -35.47
CA GLY A 927 2.23 9.38 -36.90
C GLY A 927 1.92 7.97 -37.41
N THR A 928 2.05 7.78 -38.72
CA THR A 928 1.88 6.47 -39.40
C THR A 928 3.21 5.71 -39.58
N GLY A 929 4.34 6.31 -39.19
CA GLY A 929 5.69 5.75 -39.31
C GLY A 929 6.20 5.05 -38.04
N PRO A 930 7.40 4.44 -38.11
CA PRO A 930 8.00 3.74 -36.97
C PRO A 930 8.23 4.64 -35.75
N ALA A 931 7.99 4.10 -34.55
CA ALA A 931 8.18 4.83 -33.30
C ALA A 931 9.48 4.43 -32.58
N ASP A 932 9.97 5.34 -31.73
CA ASP A 932 11.05 5.06 -30.79
C ASP A 932 10.54 4.13 -29.67
N VAL A 933 11.15 2.96 -29.58
CA VAL A 933 10.89 1.95 -28.56
C VAL A 933 12.09 1.78 -27.64
N TYR A 934 11.83 1.48 -26.37
CA TYR A 934 12.82 1.40 -25.30
C TYR A 934 12.79 0.01 -24.67
N LEU A 935 13.92 -0.45 -24.12
CA LEU A 935 14.04 -1.69 -23.37
C LEU A 935 13.32 -1.61 -22.02
N PHE A 936 12.43 -2.56 -21.77
CA PHE A 936 11.80 -2.87 -20.49
C PHE A 936 12.24 -4.26 -20.03
N LEU A 937 12.35 -4.45 -18.72
CA LEU A 937 12.57 -5.76 -18.08
C LEU A 937 11.43 -6.06 -17.12
N GLN A 938 10.90 -7.28 -17.16
CA GLN A 938 9.80 -7.66 -16.29
C GLN A 938 9.88 -9.15 -15.97
N ARG A 939 9.54 -9.52 -14.74
CA ARG A 939 9.48 -10.93 -14.35
C ARG A 939 8.27 -11.59 -15.02
N VAL A 940 8.44 -12.85 -15.42
CA VAL A 940 7.35 -13.66 -15.97
C VAL A 940 6.69 -14.38 -14.80
N ASP A 941 5.43 -14.03 -14.55
CA ASP A 941 4.60 -14.73 -13.57
C ASP A 941 3.94 -15.96 -14.22
N PHE A 942 3.24 -16.77 -13.40
CA PHE A 942 2.59 -17.99 -13.86
C PHE A 942 1.15 -18.04 -13.38
N ALA A 943 0.24 -18.42 -14.27
CA ALA A 943 -1.15 -18.68 -13.93
C ALA A 943 -1.29 -19.94 -13.06
N GLU A 944 -2.47 -20.15 -12.46
CA GLU A 944 -2.75 -21.33 -11.59
C GLU A 944 -2.48 -22.67 -12.29
N ASP A 945 -2.62 -22.73 -13.61
CA ASP A 945 -2.34 -23.90 -14.43
C ASP A 945 -0.85 -24.08 -14.80
N GLY A 946 0.03 -23.20 -14.27
CA GLY A 946 1.46 -23.18 -14.53
C GLY A 946 1.87 -22.56 -15.87
N SER A 947 0.94 -21.96 -16.64
CA SER A 947 1.29 -21.29 -17.90
C SER A 947 1.88 -19.88 -17.68
N PRO A 948 2.89 -19.46 -18.46
CA PRO A 948 3.52 -18.13 -18.32
C PRO A 948 2.56 -16.97 -18.59
N ASP A 949 2.54 -15.94 -17.74
CA ASP A 949 1.74 -14.73 -17.90
C ASP A 949 2.53 -13.48 -17.46
N MET A 950 2.43 -12.40 -18.23
CA MET A 950 3.00 -11.10 -17.85
C MET A 950 1.93 -10.02 -17.64
N GLY A 951 0.68 -10.26 -17.99
CA GLY A 951 -0.42 -9.32 -17.83
C GLY A 951 -0.16 -7.96 -18.51
N ARG A 952 0.27 -6.97 -17.71
CA ARG A 952 0.50 -5.59 -18.14
C ARG A 952 1.95 -5.14 -17.90
N PRO A 953 2.43 -4.11 -18.61
CA PRO A 953 3.79 -3.64 -18.47
C PRO A 953 4.04 -3.02 -17.09
N GLU A 954 5.14 -3.43 -16.48
CA GLU A 954 5.67 -2.82 -15.26
C GLU A 954 6.42 -1.51 -15.59
N ILE A 955 5.96 -0.39 -15.03
CA ILE A 955 6.50 0.95 -15.30
C ILE A 955 6.77 1.69 -13.99
N ALA A 956 7.86 2.46 -13.94
CA ALA A 956 8.17 3.26 -12.76
C ALA A 956 7.25 4.51 -12.70
N GLY A 957 6.59 4.75 -11.58
CA GLY A 957 5.76 5.96 -11.40
C GLY A 957 6.62 7.20 -11.15
N ALA A 958 6.61 8.19 -12.04
CA ALA A 958 7.12 9.53 -11.71
C ALA A 958 5.98 10.39 -11.13
N ASN A 959 6.30 11.37 -10.29
CA ASN A 959 5.29 12.30 -9.77
C ASN A 959 4.97 13.35 -10.86
N PRO A 960 3.74 13.38 -11.41
CA PRO A 960 3.39 14.29 -12.51
C PRO A 960 3.45 15.78 -12.10
N GLU A 961 3.34 16.07 -10.80
CA GLU A 961 3.42 17.43 -10.25
C GLU A 961 4.86 17.88 -9.93
N ASN A 962 5.82 16.96 -9.86
CA ASN A 962 7.22 17.27 -9.60
C ASN A 962 8.17 16.43 -10.43
N LYS A 963 8.49 16.94 -11.64
CA LYS A 963 9.42 16.32 -12.60
C LYS A 963 10.86 16.15 -12.09
N ASN A 964 11.22 16.78 -10.97
CA ASN A 964 12.54 16.66 -10.34
C ASN A 964 12.53 15.68 -9.15
N ALA A 965 11.37 15.14 -8.77
CA ALA A 965 11.29 14.10 -7.77
C ALA A 965 11.78 12.77 -8.36
N PRO A 966 12.57 11.98 -7.62
CA PRO A 966 12.88 10.61 -8.02
C PRO A 966 11.56 9.80 -8.14
N PRO A 967 11.50 8.80 -9.05
CA PRO A 967 10.31 7.98 -9.21
C PRO A 967 9.90 7.28 -7.91
N GLY A 968 8.60 7.09 -7.72
CA GLY A 968 7.99 6.47 -6.55
C GLY A 968 8.10 4.94 -6.49
N THR A 969 8.52 4.30 -7.59
CA THR A 969 8.57 2.83 -7.74
C THR A 969 9.91 2.41 -8.36
N CYS A 970 10.55 1.39 -7.80
CA CYS A 970 11.76 0.74 -8.31
C CYS A 970 11.55 -0.78 -8.30
N PHE A 971 12.11 -1.50 -9.27
CA PHE A 971 12.07 -2.96 -9.41
C PHE A 971 13.35 -3.60 -8.90
N ILE A 972 13.31 -4.80 -8.35
CA ILE A 972 14.51 -5.52 -7.90
C ILE A 972 15.24 -6.10 -9.13
N ILE A 973 16.57 -5.95 -9.19
CA ILE A 973 17.40 -6.54 -10.25
C ILE A 973 17.29 -8.08 -10.20
N PRO A 974 17.15 -8.77 -11.35
CA PRO A 974 17.31 -10.22 -11.41
C PRO A 974 18.71 -10.61 -10.92
N SER A 975 18.85 -11.02 -9.66
CA SER A 975 20.19 -11.18 -9.08
C SER A 975 20.55 -12.60 -8.67
N GLY A 976 19.63 -13.45 -8.20
CA GLY A 976 19.93 -14.83 -7.81
C GLY A 976 21.01 -15.06 -6.73
N GLU A 977 21.89 -14.09 -6.46
CA GLU A 977 22.90 -14.11 -5.43
C GLU A 977 22.39 -13.49 -4.12
N PRO A 978 22.82 -14.01 -2.95
CA PRO A 978 22.71 -13.30 -1.69
C PRO A 978 23.58 -12.03 -1.76
N TRP A 979 22.94 -10.87 -1.62
CA TRP A 979 23.64 -9.60 -1.59
C TRP A 979 24.45 -9.49 -0.29
N THR A 980 25.75 -9.24 -0.40
CA THR A 980 26.58 -8.87 0.76
C THR A 980 26.51 -7.35 0.93
N PRO A 981 26.25 -6.84 2.14
CA PRO A 981 26.28 -5.41 2.38
C PRO A 981 27.60 -4.79 1.95
N LEU A 982 27.55 -3.69 1.19
CA LEU A 982 28.71 -2.81 1.08
C LEU A 982 29.07 -2.34 2.51
N PRO A 983 30.34 -2.43 2.93
CA PRO A 983 30.77 -1.83 4.19
C PRO A 983 30.41 -0.34 4.20
N GLN A 984 29.87 0.13 5.33
CA GLN A 984 29.32 1.47 5.56
C GLN A 984 30.17 2.64 5.06
#